data_AF-A0A3E4UAH6-F1
#
_entry.id   AF-A0A3E4UAH6-F1
#
_cell.length_a   1.000
_cell.length_b   1.000
_cell.length_c   1.000
_cell.angle_alpha   90.00
_cell.angle_beta   90.00
_cell.angle_gamma   90.00
#
_symmetry.space_group_name_H-M   'P 1'
#
loop_
_entity.id
_entity.type
_entity.pdbx_description
1 polymer ?
#
loop_
_entity_poly.entity_id
_entity_poly.type
_entity_poly.pdbx_seq_one_letter_code
_entity_poly.pdbx_strand_id
1 'polypeptide(L)'
;MKIAKEVEELLNDAVLNAGRRGNEYVTPEHVWFVLADRPAFQAAFKSCGGDVKKLKSRLEEYLGQMDTVEKDEGGIEVSYGLSQTIEEAARKAISSDRDTIELPHLLYSMMELEESYGAYFVQMQGVECVDLLVELGTGGSGRKMGAGAGRTGGTDSHAGTGGTSDMDNEEDAEEERESVLLQYAVCINDEVKNSCPLIGREAELERTMQVLCRRQKNNPLHVGEPGVGKTAITYGLAARINEGRVPEKLKNARIYGIDLGSMLAGTQFRGDFEKRLKAVMEELKEEENPILYIDEIHNLVGAGAVNGGSMDASNLLKPYLTDGKLKFIGATTYEEYKKYFSKDKSLVRRFQNIDIKEPTVEETVEILNGLKPYYEKFHHVRYQKGTMEHAASLSEQYINERYLPDKAIDLIDEAGAYLELHPKNKKIQVVDKKLVEEVLAKICRIPKQTVETEERQKLARLERELKGRVFGQEAAVDQLTNAIKLSKAGLSEENKPVGSLLFVGPTGVGKTELAKSVAEVLGIRLVRFDMSEYSEKHTVAKLIGSPAGYVGYEEGGLLTEAIRKNPHCVLLLDEIEKAHSDIYNILLQIMDYATLTDNQGRKADFRSVILIMTSNAGAEKADRASIGFGGRQLNEEGITDEVKRVFRPEFRNRLDRIIIFRPLDAAMADRIVGKEFGNLARKAAEKNVELTLSRACRKYLAAKGVSREYGAREIKRIIGQEIKPLLVDEMLFGRLKKGGSCEIDYDGDQVILL
;
A
#
# COMPACT_ATOMS: atom_id res chain seq x y z
N MET A 1 23.60 26.43 -2.85
CA MET A 1 24.20 25.17 -3.34
C MET A 1 25.71 25.34 -3.40
N LYS A 2 26.50 24.29 -3.17
CA LYS A 2 27.97 24.38 -3.30
C LYS A 2 28.39 23.97 -4.72
N ILE A 3 29.49 24.53 -5.22
CA ILE A 3 30.12 24.08 -6.47
C ILE A 3 31.33 23.21 -6.09
N ALA A 4 31.57 22.12 -6.81
CA ALA A 4 32.77 21.29 -6.59
C ALA A 4 34.03 22.05 -7.04
N LYS A 5 35.13 21.94 -6.29
CA LYS A 5 36.38 22.68 -6.55
C LYS A 5 36.90 22.50 -7.99
N GLU A 6 36.75 21.31 -8.57
CA GLU A 6 37.11 21.03 -9.97
C GLU A 6 36.28 21.85 -10.98
N VAL A 7 34.99 22.03 -10.70
CA VAL A 7 34.08 22.84 -11.53
C VAL A 7 34.35 24.33 -11.36
N GLU A 8 34.67 24.77 -10.14
CA GLU A 8 35.09 26.14 -9.86
C GLU A 8 36.39 26.50 -10.59
N GLU A 9 37.39 25.61 -10.57
CA GLU A 9 38.61 25.76 -11.37
C GLU A 9 38.32 25.81 -12.88
N LEU A 10 37.45 24.92 -13.38
CA LEU A 10 37.06 24.89 -14.80
C LEU A 10 36.39 26.18 -15.27
N LEU A 11 35.47 26.74 -14.47
CA LEU A 11 34.79 28.00 -14.80
C LEU A 11 35.75 29.20 -14.73
N ASN A 12 36.65 29.25 -13.75
CA ASN A 12 37.67 30.29 -13.66
C ASN A 12 38.64 30.26 -14.85
N ASP A 13 39.08 29.07 -15.29
CA ASP A 13 39.90 28.91 -16.49
C ASP A 13 39.16 29.36 -17.76
N ALA A 14 37.84 29.16 -17.84
CA ALA A 14 37.02 29.63 -18.98
C ALA A 14 36.92 31.16 -19.04
N VAL A 15 36.77 31.83 -17.89
CA VAL A 15 36.84 33.30 -17.78
C VAL A 15 38.21 33.82 -18.24
N LEU A 16 39.30 33.17 -17.80
CA LEU A 16 40.66 33.50 -18.24
C LEU A 16 40.87 33.25 -19.74
N ASN A 17 40.19 32.26 -20.34
CA ASN A 17 40.24 32.01 -21.77
C ASN A 17 39.59 33.15 -22.57
N ALA A 18 38.37 33.54 -22.19
CA ALA A 18 37.64 34.66 -22.80
C ALA A 18 38.48 35.96 -22.74
N GLY A 19 39.03 36.29 -21.56
CA GLY A 19 39.84 37.49 -21.36
C GLY A 19 41.17 37.51 -22.12
N ARG A 20 41.74 36.35 -22.44
CA ARG A 20 42.93 36.24 -23.32
C ARG A 20 42.60 36.46 -24.78
N ARG A 21 41.42 36.02 -25.23
CA ARG A 21 40.94 36.17 -26.61
C ARG A 21 40.32 37.54 -26.88
N GLY A 22 39.81 38.21 -25.84
CA GLY A 22 39.19 39.54 -25.92
C GLY A 22 37.66 39.50 -26.10
N ASN A 23 37.05 38.32 -25.88
CA ASN A 23 35.62 38.08 -26.08
C ASN A 23 34.81 38.79 -24.97
N GLU A 24 33.69 39.42 -25.35
CA GLU A 24 32.80 40.16 -24.42
C GLU A 24 32.18 39.25 -23.34
N TYR A 25 31.79 38.03 -23.73
CA TYR A 25 31.06 37.09 -22.89
C TYR A 25 31.77 35.74 -22.74
N VAL A 26 31.74 35.15 -21.53
CA VAL A 26 32.08 33.75 -21.29
C VAL A 26 30.88 32.87 -21.67
N THR A 27 31.08 31.98 -22.64
CA THR A 27 30.03 31.08 -23.16
C THR A 27 30.30 29.61 -22.80
N PRO A 28 29.33 28.69 -22.96
CA PRO A 28 29.55 27.25 -22.79
C PRO A 28 30.70 26.70 -23.64
N GLU A 29 30.97 27.28 -24.82
CA GLU A 29 32.06 26.88 -25.72
C GLU A 29 33.45 27.18 -25.13
N HIS A 30 33.57 28.23 -24.31
CA HIS A 30 34.79 28.48 -23.54
C HIS A 30 35.03 27.38 -22.50
N VAL A 31 33.96 26.93 -21.83
CA VAL A 31 34.02 25.81 -20.87
C VAL A 31 34.37 24.49 -21.58
N TRP A 32 33.76 24.22 -22.75
CA TRP A 32 34.11 23.08 -23.60
C TRP A 32 35.58 23.11 -24.05
N PHE A 33 36.10 24.29 -24.43
CA PHE A 33 37.48 24.45 -24.88
C PHE A 33 38.49 24.16 -23.76
N VAL A 34 38.23 24.64 -22.54
CA VAL A 34 39.07 24.33 -21.37
C VAL A 34 38.93 22.87 -20.95
N LEU A 35 37.70 22.32 -20.99
CA LEU A 35 37.47 20.90 -20.66
C LEU A 35 38.21 19.96 -21.61
N ALA A 36 38.33 20.32 -22.90
CA ALA A 36 39.12 19.57 -23.88
C ALA A 36 40.62 19.49 -23.56
N ASP A 37 41.16 20.37 -22.70
CA ASP A 37 42.55 20.32 -22.22
C ASP A 37 42.73 19.48 -20.94
N ARG A 38 41.65 19.06 -20.26
CA ARG A 38 41.74 18.24 -19.04
C ARG A 38 42.05 16.76 -19.38
N PRO A 39 43.10 16.13 -18.83
CA PRO A 39 43.52 14.78 -19.22
C PRO A 39 42.45 13.69 -19.06
N ALA A 40 41.62 13.77 -18.01
CA ALA A 40 40.52 12.83 -17.78
C ALA A 40 39.48 12.89 -18.92
N PHE A 41 39.10 14.10 -19.35
CA PHE A 41 38.23 14.29 -20.50
C PHE A 41 38.86 13.81 -21.81
N GLN A 42 40.16 14.05 -22.01
CA GLN A 42 40.86 13.56 -23.20
C GLN A 42 40.91 12.04 -23.29
N ALA A 43 40.95 11.33 -22.17
CA ALA A 43 40.88 9.87 -22.12
C ALA A 43 39.44 9.40 -22.42
N ALA A 44 38.44 9.94 -21.71
CA ALA A 44 37.04 9.58 -21.87
C ALA A 44 36.52 9.84 -23.29
N PHE A 45 36.76 11.04 -23.83
CA PHE A 45 36.30 11.43 -25.18
C PHE A 45 36.90 10.55 -26.28
N LYS A 46 38.16 10.10 -26.13
CA LYS A 46 38.80 9.15 -27.06
C LYS A 46 38.25 7.73 -26.92
N SER A 47 37.90 7.31 -25.70
CA SER A 47 37.27 6.00 -25.46
C SER A 47 35.91 5.92 -26.15
N CYS A 48 35.15 7.03 -26.13
CA CYS A 48 33.89 7.19 -26.86
C CYS A 48 34.05 7.34 -28.38
N GLY A 49 35.28 7.24 -28.94
CA GLY A 49 35.55 7.38 -30.37
C GLY A 49 35.74 8.82 -30.88
N GLY A 50 35.70 9.83 -30.00
CA GLY A 50 35.87 11.24 -30.35
C GLY A 50 37.33 11.68 -30.54
N ASP A 51 37.55 12.65 -31.44
CA ASP A 51 38.87 13.23 -31.72
C ASP A 51 39.00 14.62 -31.08
N VAL A 52 39.66 14.66 -29.91
CA VAL A 52 39.88 15.90 -29.14
C VAL A 52 40.54 17.00 -30.00
N LYS A 53 41.42 16.65 -30.95
CA LYS A 53 42.09 17.66 -31.79
C LYS A 53 41.09 18.33 -32.75
N LYS A 54 40.14 17.57 -33.31
CA LYS A 54 39.07 18.11 -34.15
C LYS A 54 38.07 18.94 -33.33
N LEU A 55 37.70 18.46 -32.14
CA LEU A 55 36.84 19.22 -31.23
C LEU A 55 37.48 20.57 -30.89
N LYS A 56 38.74 20.57 -30.44
CA LYS A 56 39.46 21.79 -30.07
C LYS A 56 39.65 22.75 -31.24
N SER A 57 40.02 22.25 -32.43
CA SER A 57 40.20 23.08 -33.62
C SER A 57 38.90 23.80 -34.04
N ARG A 58 37.73 23.15 -33.91
CA ARG A 58 36.43 23.75 -34.25
C ARG A 58 35.94 24.74 -33.19
N LEU A 59 36.15 24.41 -31.92
CA LEU A 59 35.89 25.36 -30.83
C LEU A 59 36.80 26.59 -30.95
N GLU A 60 38.07 26.43 -31.33
CA GLU A 60 38.99 27.54 -31.57
C GLU A 60 38.58 28.43 -32.74
N GLU A 61 38.15 27.83 -33.86
CA GLU A 61 37.61 28.55 -35.01
C GLU A 61 36.34 29.34 -34.63
N TYR A 62 35.41 28.73 -33.90
CA TYR A 62 34.19 29.39 -33.41
C TYR A 62 34.50 30.54 -32.43
N LEU A 63 35.33 30.29 -31.40
CA LEU A 63 35.70 31.29 -30.40
C LEU A 63 36.51 32.46 -30.99
N GLY A 64 37.18 32.25 -32.14
CA GLY A 64 37.87 33.29 -32.90
C GLY A 64 36.99 34.08 -33.88
N GLN A 65 35.74 33.65 -34.09
CA GLN A 65 34.73 34.38 -34.88
C GLN A 65 33.80 35.25 -34.01
N MET A 66 33.91 35.16 -32.68
CA MET A 66 33.16 35.99 -31.75
C MET A 66 33.65 37.44 -31.76
N ASP A 67 32.72 38.37 -31.51
CA ASP A 67 33.06 39.78 -31.35
C ASP A 67 34.04 40.00 -30.17
N THR A 68 35.00 40.91 -30.39
CA THR A 68 36.05 41.24 -29.41
C THR A 68 35.97 42.71 -29.04
N VAL A 69 36.23 43.01 -27.76
CA VAL A 69 36.08 44.36 -27.19
C VAL A 69 37.46 44.96 -26.89
N GLU A 70 37.60 46.26 -27.11
CA GLU A 70 38.81 47.00 -26.70
C GLU A 70 38.90 47.06 -25.16
N LYS A 71 40.11 46.89 -24.63
CA LYS A 71 40.36 46.40 -23.26
C LYS A 71 40.00 47.32 -22.08
N ASP A 72 39.46 48.52 -22.30
CA ASP A 72 39.42 49.56 -21.27
C ASP A 72 38.04 49.85 -20.61
N GLU A 73 36.90 49.43 -21.17
CA GLU A 73 35.58 49.69 -20.55
C GLU A 73 34.61 48.50 -20.59
N GLY A 74 34.89 47.44 -19.81
CA GLY A 74 33.96 46.34 -19.56
C GLY A 74 34.58 45.17 -18.80
N GLY A 75 33.91 44.69 -17.75
CA GLY A 75 34.24 43.40 -17.14
C GLY A 75 33.66 42.27 -17.99
N ILE A 76 34.36 41.13 -18.10
CA ILE A 76 33.87 39.98 -18.87
C ILE A 76 32.61 39.43 -18.19
N GLU A 77 31.48 39.42 -18.91
CA GLU A 77 30.20 38.93 -18.37
C GLU A 77 29.98 37.45 -18.69
N VAL A 78 29.15 36.77 -17.91
CA VAL A 78 28.75 35.38 -18.15
C VAL A 78 27.56 35.39 -19.11
N SER A 79 27.63 34.63 -20.21
CA SER A 79 26.52 34.60 -21.17
C SER A 79 25.25 34.00 -20.56
N TYR A 80 24.09 34.37 -21.13
CA TYR A 80 22.80 33.80 -20.72
C TYR A 80 22.80 32.26 -20.81
N GLY A 81 23.35 31.70 -21.88
CA GLY A 81 23.45 30.24 -22.05
C GLY A 81 24.31 29.56 -20.98
N LEU A 82 25.44 30.16 -20.59
CA LEU A 82 26.26 29.60 -19.50
C LEU A 82 25.59 29.76 -18.13
N SER A 83 24.88 30.87 -17.90
CA SER A 83 24.08 31.08 -16.69
C SER A 83 22.97 30.03 -16.56
N GLN A 84 22.20 29.80 -17.62
CA GLN A 84 21.17 28.76 -17.69
C GLN A 84 21.75 27.36 -17.46
N THR A 85 22.91 27.07 -18.04
CA THR A 85 23.62 25.78 -17.83
C THR A 85 23.89 25.50 -16.35
N ILE A 86 24.38 26.52 -15.62
CA ILE A 86 24.71 26.40 -14.20
C ILE A 86 23.43 26.23 -13.36
N GLU A 87 22.33 26.92 -13.70
CA GLU A 87 21.04 26.71 -13.06
C GLU A 87 20.46 25.30 -13.28
N GLU A 88 20.50 24.78 -14.51
CA GLU A 88 20.03 23.41 -14.78
C GLU A 88 20.92 22.37 -14.08
N ALA A 89 22.25 22.58 -14.05
CA ALA A 89 23.17 21.74 -13.30
C ALA A 89 22.86 21.75 -11.79
N ALA A 90 22.47 22.91 -11.23
CA ALA A 90 22.03 23.02 -9.85
C ALA A 90 20.73 22.23 -9.60
N ARG A 91 19.72 22.39 -10.46
CA ARG A 91 18.45 21.63 -10.35
C ARG A 91 18.67 20.11 -10.45
N LYS A 92 19.55 19.66 -11.34
CA LYS A 92 19.88 18.24 -11.54
C LYS A 92 20.65 17.62 -10.38
N ALA A 93 21.53 18.38 -9.74
CA ALA A 93 22.19 17.93 -8.52
C ALA A 93 21.20 17.86 -7.33
N ILE A 94 20.25 18.81 -7.21
CA ILE A 94 19.15 18.73 -6.23
C ILE A 94 18.26 17.50 -6.50
N SER A 95 17.87 17.22 -7.75
CA SER A 95 17.08 16.03 -8.09
C SER A 95 17.85 14.70 -7.97
N SER A 96 19.16 14.77 -7.70
CA SER A 96 20.05 13.64 -7.44
C SER A 96 20.43 13.53 -5.95
N ASP A 97 19.73 14.26 -5.07
CA ASP A 97 20.01 14.39 -3.62
C ASP A 97 21.47 14.78 -3.29
N ARG A 98 22.09 15.64 -4.12
CA ARG A 98 23.45 16.18 -3.89
C ARG A 98 23.45 17.68 -3.62
N ASP A 99 24.10 18.09 -2.53
CA ASP A 99 24.31 19.50 -2.16
C ASP A 99 25.36 20.23 -3.03
N THR A 100 26.06 19.49 -3.89
CA THR A 100 27.25 19.92 -4.66
C THR A 100 27.08 19.75 -6.16
N ILE A 101 27.32 20.84 -6.92
CA ILE A 101 27.39 20.79 -8.39
C ILE A 101 28.75 20.25 -8.81
N GLU A 102 28.77 18.97 -9.19
CA GLU A 102 29.93 18.28 -9.77
C GLU A 102 29.93 18.31 -11.31
N LEU A 103 31.08 17.99 -11.90
CA LEU A 103 31.32 18.00 -13.36
C LEU A 103 30.27 17.22 -14.18
N PRO A 104 29.76 16.04 -13.77
CA PRO A 104 28.70 15.33 -14.50
C PRO A 104 27.43 16.17 -14.70
N HIS A 105 27.00 16.91 -13.68
CA HIS A 105 25.78 17.74 -13.77
C HIS A 105 25.97 18.93 -14.70
N LEU A 106 27.17 19.55 -14.70
CA LEU A 106 27.50 20.63 -15.61
C LEU A 106 27.59 20.11 -17.05
N LEU A 107 28.31 19.01 -17.29
CA LEU A 107 28.50 18.43 -18.62
C LEU A 107 27.18 17.98 -19.25
N TYR A 108 26.31 17.32 -18.47
CA TYR A 108 24.99 16.92 -18.93
C TYR A 108 24.11 18.14 -19.28
N SER A 109 24.16 19.21 -18.47
CA SER A 109 23.47 20.46 -18.81
C SER A 109 24.04 21.18 -20.03
N MET A 110 25.36 21.14 -20.25
CA MET A 110 25.99 21.69 -21.46
C MET A 110 25.62 20.92 -22.74
N MET A 111 25.33 19.62 -22.62
CA MET A 111 24.91 18.76 -23.74
C MET A 111 23.41 18.88 -24.09
N GLU A 112 22.57 19.32 -23.15
CA GLU A 112 21.12 19.56 -23.37
C GLU A 112 20.80 20.97 -23.92
N LEU A 113 21.80 21.87 -24.06
CA LEU A 113 21.59 23.19 -24.66
C LEU A 113 21.22 23.05 -26.14
N GLU A 114 19.98 23.41 -26.50
CA GLU A 114 19.47 23.37 -27.88
C GLU A 114 20.33 24.18 -28.87
N GLU A 115 20.97 25.27 -28.40
CA GLU A 115 21.78 26.19 -29.21
C GLU A 115 23.26 26.26 -28.76
N SER A 116 23.91 25.15 -28.39
CA SER A 116 25.37 25.11 -28.16
C SER A 116 26.17 24.48 -29.30
N TYR A 117 27.12 25.25 -29.83
CA TYR A 117 28.10 24.76 -30.82
C TYR A 117 29.02 23.68 -30.24
N GLY A 118 29.31 23.75 -28.93
CA GLY A 118 30.11 22.74 -28.25
C GLY A 118 29.42 21.37 -28.21
N ALA A 119 28.14 21.33 -27.82
CA ALA A 119 27.33 20.11 -27.86
C ALA A 119 27.21 19.56 -29.30
N TYR A 120 26.97 20.44 -30.28
CA TYR A 120 26.93 20.07 -31.70
C TYR A 120 28.25 19.46 -32.20
N PHE A 121 29.42 20.01 -31.84
CA PHE A 121 30.72 19.45 -32.26
C PHE A 121 31.07 18.11 -31.57
N VAL A 122 30.51 17.83 -30.40
CA VAL A 122 30.58 16.53 -29.72
C VAL A 122 29.68 15.52 -30.44
N GLN A 123 28.40 15.85 -30.64
CA GLN A 123 27.43 14.99 -31.33
C GLN A 123 27.82 14.68 -32.78
N MET A 124 28.39 15.65 -33.52
CA MET A 124 28.88 15.45 -34.90
C MET A 124 30.02 14.41 -34.99
N GLN A 125 30.67 14.07 -33.89
CA GLN A 125 31.70 13.03 -33.82
C GLN A 125 31.14 11.66 -33.38
N GLY A 126 29.82 11.55 -33.16
CA GLY A 126 29.16 10.32 -32.72
C GLY A 126 29.37 10.01 -31.24
N VAL A 127 29.78 10.99 -30.44
CA VAL A 127 29.95 10.83 -28.98
C VAL A 127 28.64 11.20 -28.29
N GLU A 128 27.98 10.19 -27.72
CA GLU A 128 26.77 10.37 -26.92
C GLU A 128 27.10 10.89 -25.51
N CYS A 129 26.18 11.69 -24.94
CA CYS A 129 26.37 12.28 -23.60
C CYS A 129 26.50 11.18 -22.52
N VAL A 130 25.73 10.10 -22.64
CA VAL A 130 25.72 8.99 -21.67
C VAL A 130 27.07 8.28 -21.63
N ASP A 131 27.64 7.93 -22.79
CA ASP A 131 28.92 7.24 -22.89
C ASP A 131 30.06 8.08 -22.29
N LEU A 132 30.05 9.39 -22.59
CA LEU A 132 31.04 10.34 -22.08
C LEU A 132 30.97 10.51 -20.56
N LEU A 133 29.76 10.50 -19.98
CA LEU A 133 29.55 10.55 -18.53
C LEU A 133 29.96 9.25 -17.83
N VAL A 134 29.68 8.09 -18.43
CA VAL A 134 30.13 6.79 -17.93
C VAL A 134 31.66 6.72 -17.91
N GLU A 135 32.32 7.08 -19.01
CA GLU A 135 33.78 7.07 -19.11
C GLU A 135 34.46 8.05 -18.14
N LEU A 136 33.90 9.26 -17.97
CA LEU A 136 34.38 10.20 -16.95
C LEU A 136 34.17 9.66 -15.52
N GLY A 137 33.06 8.96 -15.27
CA GLY A 137 32.81 8.28 -13.99
C GLY A 137 33.78 7.14 -13.70
N THR A 138 34.14 6.35 -14.71
CA THR A 138 35.15 5.28 -14.58
C THR A 138 36.60 5.79 -14.60
N GLY A 139 36.83 7.01 -15.10
CA GLY A 139 38.16 7.63 -15.14
C GLY A 139 38.79 7.89 -13.77
N GLY A 140 37.99 7.94 -12.70
CA GLY A 140 38.45 8.06 -11.31
C GLY A 140 38.73 6.73 -10.58
N SER A 141 38.44 5.59 -11.20
CA SER A 141 38.70 4.25 -10.63
C SER A 141 38.79 3.20 -11.72
N GLY A 142 40.00 2.73 -12.01
CA GLY A 142 40.32 1.89 -13.17
C GLY A 142 39.50 0.60 -13.26
N ARG A 143 38.37 0.66 -13.98
CA ARG A 143 37.57 -0.50 -14.39
C ARG A 143 37.25 -0.37 -15.89
N LYS A 144 38.11 -0.94 -16.73
CA LYS A 144 37.81 -1.13 -18.15
C LYS A 144 36.63 -2.10 -18.30
N MET A 145 35.48 -1.60 -18.71
CA MET A 145 34.42 -2.41 -19.30
C MET A 145 34.26 -2.02 -20.78
N GLY A 146 34.75 -2.88 -21.67
CA GLY A 146 34.68 -2.61 -23.10
C GLY A 146 33.25 -2.61 -23.62
N ALA A 147 32.85 -1.53 -24.29
CA ALA A 147 31.65 -1.48 -25.12
C ALA A 147 31.80 -2.40 -26.35
N GLY A 148 30.69 -2.92 -26.86
CA GLY A 148 30.70 -3.83 -28.01
C GLY A 148 29.44 -3.78 -28.86
N ALA A 149 29.52 -3.05 -29.99
CA ALA A 149 28.62 -3.16 -31.14
C ALA A 149 29.30 -2.52 -32.37
N GLY A 150 29.36 -3.10 -33.58
CA GLY A 150 29.05 -4.48 -34.00
C GLY A 150 29.15 -4.64 -35.54
N ARG A 151 29.45 -5.86 -36.02
CA ARG A 151 29.45 -6.33 -37.45
C ARG A 151 30.42 -5.58 -38.40
N THR A 152 31.38 -6.24 -39.04
CA THR A 152 31.19 -7.15 -40.20
C THR A 152 32.40 -8.11 -40.40
N GLY A 153 32.23 -9.17 -41.21
CA GLY A 153 33.10 -10.36 -41.22
C GLY A 153 34.46 -10.30 -41.94
N GLY A 154 35.16 -11.44 -41.93
CA GLY A 154 36.36 -11.68 -42.76
C GLY A 154 37.48 -12.50 -42.07
N THR A 155 37.53 -13.80 -42.37
CA THR A 155 38.73 -14.66 -42.59
C THR A 155 40.07 -14.44 -41.85
N ASP A 156 40.52 -15.55 -41.26
CA ASP A 156 41.88 -16.14 -41.32
C ASP A 156 43.08 -15.62 -40.50
N SER A 157 43.68 -16.62 -39.80
CA SER A 157 45.11 -16.95 -39.70
C SER A 157 46.01 -16.40 -38.56
N HIS A 158 46.54 -17.38 -37.81
CA HIS A 158 47.92 -17.55 -37.32
C HIS A 158 48.76 -16.42 -36.66
N ALA A 159 49.16 -16.77 -35.42
CA ALA A 159 50.55 -16.83 -34.91
C ALA A 159 51.29 -15.56 -34.40
N GLY A 160 52.10 -15.75 -33.35
CA GLY A 160 53.42 -15.10 -33.27
C GLY A 160 53.83 -14.35 -31.99
N THR A 161 54.27 -15.07 -30.96
CA THR A 161 55.54 -14.88 -30.19
C THR A 161 56.03 -13.50 -29.66
N GLY A 162 56.48 -13.50 -28.39
CA GLY A 162 57.33 -12.48 -27.72
C GLY A 162 56.57 -11.74 -26.61
N GLY A 163 56.97 -11.67 -25.32
CA GLY A 163 58.29 -11.84 -24.69
C GLY A 163 59.13 -10.56 -24.90
N THR A 164 59.66 -9.86 -23.89
CA THR A 164 59.67 -9.99 -22.40
C THR A 164 59.66 -8.56 -21.79
N SER A 165 59.82 -8.24 -20.49
CA SER A 165 60.24 -8.95 -19.26
C SER A 165 59.60 -8.30 -18.00
N ASP A 166 60.34 -8.24 -16.90
CA ASP A 166 60.22 -7.39 -15.69
C ASP A 166 59.13 -7.74 -14.67
N MET A 167 59.40 -8.82 -13.95
CA MET A 167 59.00 -8.99 -12.55
C MET A 167 59.59 -7.86 -11.70
N ASP A 168 58.77 -7.26 -10.83
CA ASP A 168 59.08 -7.02 -9.41
C ASP A 168 57.83 -6.39 -8.74
N ASN A 169 57.54 -6.78 -7.49
CA ASN A 169 56.37 -6.44 -6.66
C ASN A 169 55.05 -7.19 -6.97
N GLU A 170 55.00 -8.49 -6.64
CA GLU A 170 53.76 -9.30 -6.65
C GLU A 170 53.29 -9.78 -5.25
N GLU A 171 53.94 -9.38 -4.15
CA GLU A 171 53.64 -9.92 -2.79
C GLU A 171 52.83 -9.00 -1.85
N ASP A 172 52.50 -7.75 -2.22
CA ASP A 172 51.81 -6.77 -1.35
C ASP A 172 50.41 -6.31 -1.88
N ALA A 173 49.75 -7.10 -2.74
CA ALA A 173 48.53 -6.66 -3.47
C ALA A 173 47.31 -7.62 -3.39
N GLU A 174 47.29 -8.60 -2.48
CA GLU A 174 46.21 -9.60 -2.40
C GLU A 174 45.12 -9.34 -1.34
N GLU A 175 45.29 -8.41 -0.38
CA GLU A 175 44.33 -8.24 0.74
C GLU A 175 43.21 -7.19 0.53
N GLU A 176 43.22 -6.39 -0.55
CA GLU A 176 42.18 -5.35 -0.80
C GLU A 176 41.35 -5.57 -2.09
N ARG A 177 40.88 -6.80 -2.30
CA ARG A 177 39.69 -7.05 -3.12
C ARG A 177 38.63 -7.77 -2.29
N GLU A 178 37.71 -6.99 -1.72
CA GLU A 178 36.44 -7.56 -1.22
C GLU A 178 35.83 -8.44 -2.32
N SER A 179 35.55 -9.69 -1.98
CA SER A 179 34.96 -10.65 -2.90
C SER A 179 33.58 -10.17 -3.33
N VAL A 180 33.24 -10.34 -4.62
CA VAL A 180 31.97 -9.85 -5.16
C VAL A 180 30.80 -10.62 -4.53
N LEU A 181 31.02 -11.87 -4.13
CA LEU A 181 30.10 -12.66 -3.33
C LEU A 181 29.72 -11.97 -2.01
N LEU A 182 30.69 -11.46 -1.24
CA LEU A 182 30.43 -10.82 0.06
C LEU A 182 29.60 -9.53 -0.04
N GLN A 183 29.60 -8.87 -1.20
CA GLN A 183 28.83 -7.63 -1.42
C GLN A 183 27.34 -7.86 -1.72
N TYR A 184 26.96 -9.05 -2.21
CA TYR A 184 25.58 -9.34 -2.68
C TYR A 184 24.97 -10.64 -2.14
N ALA A 185 25.74 -11.45 -1.39
CA ALA A 185 25.26 -12.67 -0.78
C ALA A 185 25.78 -12.85 0.65
N VAL A 186 24.88 -13.29 1.54
CA VAL A 186 25.16 -13.53 2.95
C VAL A 186 25.29 -15.04 3.19
N CYS A 187 26.36 -15.48 3.87
CA CYS A 187 26.49 -16.89 4.23
C CYS A 187 25.60 -17.22 5.44
N ILE A 188 24.45 -17.85 5.18
CA ILE A 188 23.44 -18.19 6.19
C ILE A 188 24.04 -19.08 7.29
N ASN A 189 24.99 -19.96 6.94
CA ASN A 189 25.71 -20.81 7.90
C ASN A 189 26.42 -20.00 9.01
N ASP A 190 26.94 -18.81 8.69
CA ASP A 190 27.72 -18.02 9.63
C ASP A 190 26.79 -17.22 10.58
N GLU A 191 25.60 -16.83 10.10
CA GLU A 191 24.57 -16.13 10.88
C GLU A 191 23.84 -17.01 11.90
N VAL A 192 23.79 -18.33 11.71
CA VAL A 192 22.96 -19.26 12.53
C VAL A 192 23.17 -19.08 14.04
N LYS A 193 24.39 -18.75 14.48
CA LYS A 193 24.71 -18.57 15.91
C LYS A 193 23.87 -17.46 16.58
N ASN A 194 23.35 -16.52 15.80
CA ASN A 194 22.51 -15.41 16.25
C ASN A 194 21.03 -15.57 15.83
N SER A 195 20.68 -16.55 15.00
CA SER A 195 19.33 -16.72 14.44
C SER A 195 18.39 -17.51 15.36
N CYS A 196 17.09 -17.43 15.09
CA CYS A 196 16.10 -18.24 15.79
C CYS A 196 16.26 -19.74 15.43
N PRO A 197 16.13 -20.67 16.41
CA PRO A 197 16.15 -22.10 16.13
C PRO A 197 14.88 -22.53 15.40
N LEU A 198 15.00 -23.47 14.45
CA LEU A 198 13.83 -24.11 13.87
C LEU A 198 13.16 -24.99 14.93
N ILE A 199 11.87 -24.72 15.18
CA ILE A 199 11.04 -25.46 16.13
C ILE A 199 9.95 -26.19 15.34
N GLY A 200 9.86 -27.50 15.52
CA GLY A 200 9.02 -28.36 14.69
C GLY A 200 9.52 -28.47 13.23
N ARG A 201 8.62 -28.79 12.31
CA ARG A 201 8.86 -28.81 10.84
C ARG A 201 9.96 -29.76 10.36
N GLU A 202 10.12 -30.85 11.11
CA GLU A 202 11.11 -31.89 10.85
C GLU A 202 10.86 -32.60 9.51
N ALA A 203 9.60 -32.84 9.15
CA ALA A 203 9.23 -33.52 7.91
C ALA A 203 9.57 -32.68 6.66
N GLU A 204 9.35 -31.37 6.72
CA GLU A 204 9.68 -30.41 5.66
C GLU A 204 11.20 -30.25 5.52
N LEU A 205 11.93 -30.21 6.65
CA LEU A 205 13.38 -30.15 6.66
C LEU A 205 14.01 -31.46 6.12
N GLU A 206 13.54 -32.62 6.58
CA GLU A 206 13.96 -33.93 6.06
C GLU A 206 13.68 -34.04 4.56
N ARG A 207 12.49 -33.61 4.11
CA ARG A 207 12.13 -33.56 2.69
C ARG A 207 13.06 -32.64 1.90
N THR A 208 13.46 -31.50 2.47
CA THR A 208 14.43 -30.58 1.86
C THR A 208 15.79 -31.23 1.68
N MET A 209 16.32 -31.89 2.72
CA MET A 209 17.56 -32.68 2.65
C MET A 209 17.46 -33.82 1.63
N GLN A 210 16.35 -34.56 1.62
CA GLN A 210 16.09 -35.65 0.69
C GLN A 210 16.15 -35.16 -0.77
N VAL A 211 15.58 -33.98 -1.07
CA VAL A 211 15.65 -33.38 -2.40
C VAL A 211 17.09 -32.99 -2.76
N LEU A 212 17.80 -32.27 -1.89
CA LEU A 212 19.19 -31.84 -2.12
C LEU A 212 20.17 -33.01 -2.35
N CYS A 213 19.88 -34.19 -1.80
CA CYS A 213 20.66 -35.41 -2.00
C CYS A 213 20.39 -36.17 -3.32
N ARG A 214 19.41 -35.74 -4.14
CA ARG A 214 19.08 -36.40 -5.43
C ARG A 214 20.16 -36.14 -6.49
N ARG A 215 20.23 -37.04 -7.49
CA ARG A 215 21.09 -36.86 -8.68
C ARG A 215 20.47 -35.96 -9.76
N GLN A 216 19.14 -35.83 -9.77
CA GLN A 216 18.37 -34.99 -10.67
C GLN A 216 17.16 -34.44 -9.92
N LYS A 217 16.72 -33.22 -10.27
CA LYS A 217 15.72 -32.45 -9.51
C LYS A 217 16.13 -32.30 -8.04
N ASN A 218 17.36 -31.86 -7.86
CA ASN A 218 18.04 -31.67 -6.58
C ASN A 218 17.83 -30.27 -5.97
N ASN A 219 16.98 -29.44 -6.59
CA ASN A 219 16.69 -28.09 -6.14
C ASN A 219 15.31 -28.07 -5.45
N PRO A 220 15.21 -27.99 -4.12
CA PRO A 220 13.93 -27.80 -3.45
C PRO A 220 13.33 -26.42 -3.76
N LEU A 221 12.01 -26.39 -3.89
CA LEU A 221 11.22 -25.16 -3.96
C LEU A 221 10.19 -25.21 -2.84
N HIS A 222 10.37 -24.38 -1.81
CA HIS A 222 9.41 -24.21 -0.71
C HIS A 222 8.24 -23.35 -1.21
N VAL A 223 7.07 -23.97 -1.33
CA VAL A 223 5.83 -23.30 -1.76
C VAL A 223 4.88 -23.25 -0.57
N GLY A 224 4.50 -22.05 -0.15
CA GLY A 224 3.65 -21.84 1.01
C GLY A 224 3.23 -20.38 1.13
N GLU A 225 2.19 -20.09 1.88
CA GLU A 225 1.71 -18.73 2.09
C GLU A 225 2.79 -17.79 2.72
N PRO A 226 2.65 -16.46 2.66
CA PRO A 226 3.50 -15.54 3.41
C PRO A 226 3.44 -15.80 4.92
N GLY A 227 4.52 -15.54 5.64
CA GLY A 227 4.57 -15.67 7.11
C GLY A 227 4.64 -17.09 7.67
N VAL A 228 4.36 -18.15 6.88
CA VAL A 228 4.37 -19.54 7.40
C VAL A 228 5.77 -20.06 7.79
N GLY A 229 6.84 -19.28 7.68
CA GLY A 229 8.20 -19.71 8.05
C GLY A 229 8.92 -20.57 7.00
N LYS A 230 8.86 -20.18 5.72
CA LYS A 230 9.64 -20.80 4.63
C LYS A 230 11.15 -20.62 4.86
N THR A 231 11.58 -19.37 5.04
CA THR A 231 12.97 -18.96 5.32
C THR A 231 13.54 -19.67 6.55
N ALA A 232 12.74 -19.87 7.60
CA ALA A 232 13.13 -20.56 8.82
C ALA A 232 13.61 -22.01 8.58
N ILE A 233 13.05 -22.72 7.59
CA ILE A 233 13.48 -24.08 7.23
C ILE A 233 14.90 -24.06 6.64
N THR A 234 15.26 -23.02 5.88
CA THR A 234 16.61 -22.83 5.35
C THR A 234 17.63 -22.55 6.47
N TYR A 235 17.29 -21.69 7.43
CA TYR A 235 18.14 -21.46 8.61
C TYR A 235 18.27 -22.73 9.48
N GLY A 236 17.18 -23.50 9.64
CA GLY A 236 17.22 -24.80 10.31
C GLY A 236 18.11 -25.83 9.60
N LEU A 237 18.17 -25.80 8.26
CA LEU A 237 19.10 -26.62 7.49
C LEU A 237 20.56 -26.18 7.71
N ALA A 238 20.84 -24.88 7.66
CA ALA A 238 22.17 -24.34 7.96
C ALA A 238 22.65 -24.75 9.37
N ALA A 239 21.76 -24.69 10.36
CA ALA A 239 22.03 -25.17 11.72
C ALA A 239 22.42 -26.65 11.75
N ARG A 240 21.67 -27.53 11.07
CA ARG A 240 22.01 -28.96 11.01
C ARG A 240 23.32 -29.24 10.29
N ILE A 241 23.67 -28.47 9.26
CA ILE A 241 24.97 -28.62 8.58
C ILE A 241 26.10 -28.26 9.55
N ASN A 242 25.97 -27.14 10.28
CA ASN A 242 26.96 -26.72 11.28
C ASN A 242 27.08 -27.71 12.45
N GLU A 243 25.99 -28.36 12.86
CA GLU A 243 25.98 -29.45 13.86
C GLU A 243 26.48 -30.80 13.32
N GLY A 244 26.72 -30.92 12.01
CA GLY A 244 27.06 -32.18 11.35
C GLY A 244 25.92 -33.21 11.28
N ARG A 245 24.69 -32.82 11.64
CA ARG A 245 23.48 -33.67 11.65
C ARG A 245 22.82 -33.79 10.28
N VAL A 246 23.62 -33.99 9.23
CA VAL A 246 23.18 -34.08 7.84
C VAL A 246 23.78 -35.29 7.12
N PRO A 247 23.12 -35.81 6.06
CA PRO A 247 23.69 -36.85 5.21
C PRO A 247 25.06 -36.44 4.64
N GLU A 248 25.94 -37.40 4.38
CA GLU A 248 27.35 -37.12 4.02
C GLU A 248 27.52 -36.21 2.80
N LYS A 249 26.60 -36.27 1.84
CA LYS A 249 26.58 -35.40 0.64
C LYS A 249 26.26 -33.92 0.92
N LEU A 250 25.83 -33.60 2.14
CA LEU A 250 25.51 -32.25 2.61
C LEU A 250 26.41 -31.83 3.78
N LYS A 251 27.33 -32.67 4.24
CA LYS A 251 28.42 -32.23 5.12
C LYS A 251 29.25 -31.18 4.36
N ASN A 252 29.74 -30.20 5.11
CA ASN A 252 30.52 -29.05 4.62
C ASN A 252 29.79 -28.15 3.58
N ALA A 253 28.50 -28.35 3.29
CA ALA A 253 27.77 -27.46 2.40
C ALA A 253 27.58 -26.06 3.01
N ARG A 254 27.88 -25.01 2.24
CA ARG A 254 27.61 -23.62 2.64
C ARG A 254 26.38 -23.09 1.90
N ILE A 255 25.45 -22.52 2.65
CA ILE A 255 24.23 -21.89 2.14
C ILE A 255 24.45 -20.39 2.07
N TYR A 256 24.29 -19.81 0.88
CA TYR A 256 24.40 -18.37 0.63
C TYR A 256 23.02 -17.84 0.25
N GLY A 257 22.51 -16.83 0.96
CA GLY A 257 21.31 -16.11 0.58
C GLY A 257 21.67 -14.90 -0.29
N ILE A 258 21.06 -14.77 -1.46
CA ILE A 258 21.15 -13.53 -2.26
C ILE A 258 20.11 -12.53 -1.76
N ASP A 259 20.54 -11.29 -1.55
CA ASP A 259 19.64 -10.15 -1.47
C ASP A 259 19.44 -9.53 -2.86
N LEU A 260 18.22 -9.62 -3.39
CA LEU A 260 17.86 -9.02 -4.67
C LEU A 260 17.81 -7.49 -4.59
N GLY A 261 17.61 -6.91 -3.40
CA GLY A 261 17.56 -5.46 -3.17
C GLY A 261 18.90 -4.79 -3.46
N SER A 262 19.98 -5.22 -2.81
CA SER A 262 21.36 -4.76 -3.05
C SER A 262 21.81 -5.00 -4.49
N MET A 263 21.42 -6.12 -5.11
CA MET A 263 21.72 -6.38 -6.53
C MET A 263 21.05 -5.36 -7.46
N LEU A 264 19.84 -4.88 -7.15
CA LEU A 264 19.13 -3.84 -7.91
C LEU A 264 19.60 -2.42 -7.55
N ALA A 265 20.03 -2.19 -6.31
CA ALA A 265 20.47 -0.89 -5.83
C ALA A 265 21.62 -0.32 -6.68
N GLY A 266 21.45 0.91 -7.17
CA GLY A 266 22.44 1.55 -8.05
C GLY A 266 22.58 0.88 -9.44
N THR A 267 21.64 0.04 -9.87
CA THR A 267 21.55 -0.36 -11.29
C THR A 267 20.66 0.63 -12.05
N GLN A 268 21.17 1.17 -13.16
CA GLN A 268 20.36 1.98 -14.09
C GLN A 268 19.76 1.13 -15.21
N PHE A 269 20.46 0.06 -15.62
CA PHE A 269 20.04 -0.81 -16.70
C PHE A 269 19.89 -2.26 -16.24
N ARG A 270 18.90 -2.95 -16.81
CA ARG A 270 18.64 -4.38 -16.59
C ARG A 270 19.90 -5.25 -16.79
N GLY A 271 20.74 -4.90 -17.76
CA GLY A 271 21.97 -5.64 -18.05
C GLY A 271 22.99 -5.63 -16.90
N ASP A 272 22.94 -4.66 -15.98
CA ASP A 272 23.89 -4.56 -14.88
C ASP A 272 23.53 -5.49 -13.73
N PHE A 273 22.23 -5.60 -13.42
CA PHE A 273 21.71 -6.66 -12.55
C PHE A 273 22.08 -8.05 -13.08
N GLU A 274 21.87 -8.29 -14.39
CA GLU A 274 22.20 -9.57 -15.02
C GLU A 274 23.71 -9.89 -14.96
N LYS A 275 24.58 -8.88 -15.09
CA LYS A 275 26.04 -9.03 -14.87
C LYS A 275 26.39 -9.35 -13.42
N ARG A 276 25.82 -8.62 -12.44
CA ARG A 276 26.06 -8.83 -11.00
C ARG A 276 25.64 -10.23 -10.56
N LEU A 277 24.43 -10.66 -10.92
CA LEU A 277 23.93 -12.01 -10.64
C LEU A 277 24.85 -13.06 -11.28
N LYS A 278 25.26 -12.87 -12.53
CA LYS A 278 26.19 -13.80 -13.19
C LYS A 278 27.55 -13.89 -12.48
N ALA A 279 28.12 -12.77 -12.02
CA ALA A 279 29.38 -12.76 -11.29
C ALA A 279 29.30 -13.60 -10.01
N VAL A 280 28.28 -13.34 -9.18
CA VAL A 280 28.01 -14.11 -7.96
C VAL A 280 27.83 -15.61 -8.25
N MET A 281 27.14 -15.96 -9.33
CA MET A 281 26.92 -17.37 -9.70
C MET A 281 28.16 -18.08 -10.28
N GLU A 282 29.14 -17.38 -10.83
CA GLU A 282 30.42 -17.98 -11.21
C GLU A 282 31.35 -18.14 -10.01
N GLU A 283 31.47 -17.12 -9.14
CA GLU A 283 32.24 -17.18 -7.89
C GLU A 283 31.75 -18.32 -6.98
N LEU A 284 30.42 -18.48 -6.85
CA LEU A 284 29.81 -19.61 -6.13
C LEU A 284 30.12 -21.00 -6.71
N LYS A 285 30.61 -21.16 -7.95
CA LYS A 285 30.99 -22.49 -8.47
C LYS A 285 32.35 -22.97 -7.98
N GLU A 286 33.19 -22.06 -7.51
CA GLU A 286 34.55 -22.36 -7.05
C GLU A 286 34.57 -22.84 -5.60
N GLU A 287 33.54 -22.46 -4.82
CA GLU A 287 33.27 -22.94 -3.45
C GLU A 287 32.95 -24.44 -3.36
N GLU A 288 33.22 -25.04 -2.20
CA GLU A 288 32.95 -26.46 -1.96
C GLU A 288 31.48 -26.71 -1.57
N ASN A 289 30.78 -27.52 -2.38
CA ASN A 289 29.40 -27.95 -2.14
C ASN A 289 28.37 -26.80 -1.90
N PRO A 290 28.34 -25.78 -2.78
CA PRO A 290 27.57 -24.54 -2.60
C PRO A 290 26.07 -24.76 -2.75
N ILE A 291 25.29 -24.10 -1.90
CA ILE A 291 23.83 -24.04 -1.96
C ILE A 291 23.40 -22.58 -2.00
N LEU A 292 22.68 -22.20 -3.05
CA LEU A 292 22.15 -20.85 -3.22
C LEU A 292 20.68 -20.79 -2.74
N TYR A 293 20.41 -19.99 -1.71
CA TYR A 293 19.06 -19.63 -1.28
C TYR A 293 18.59 -18.36 -1.99
N ILE A 294 17.38 -18.41 -2.54
CA ILE A 294 16.71 -17.27 -3.17
C ILE A 294 15.31 -17.18 -2.57
N ASP A 295 15.09 -16.18 -1.71
CA ASP A 295 13.73 -15.82 -1.29
C ASP A 295 13.00 -15.15 -2.45
N GLU A 296 11.67 -15.27 -2.46
CA GLU A 296 10.80 -14.75 -3.53
C GLU A 296 11.29 -15.06 -4.96
N ILE A 297 11.73 -16.30 -5.22
CA ILE A 297 12.38 -16.73 -6.48
C ILE A 297 11.54 -16.44 -7.74
N HIS A 298 10.23 -16.24 -7.61
CA HIS A 298 9.35 -15.81 -8.69
C HIS A 298 9.73 -14.44 -9.29
N ASN A 299 10.38 -13.56 -8.51
CA ASN A 299 10.86 -12.25 -8.98
C ASN A 299 11.91 -12.38 -10.11
N LEU A 300 12.65 -13.50 -10.14
CA LEU A 300 13.58 -13.84 -11.22
C LEU A 300 12.92 -14.53 -12.42
N VAL A 301 11.65 -14.93 -12.32
CA VAL A 301 10.90 -15.73 -13.31
C VAL A 301 9.75 -14.92 -13.93
N GLY A 302 9.86 -13.58 -13.85
CA GLY A 302 8.89 -12.61 -14.35
C GLY A 302 8.84 -12.50 -15.88
N ALA A 303 8.19 -13.46 -16.53
CA ALA A 303 8.13 -13.61 -17.98
C ALA A 303 7.62 -12.36 -18.74
N GLY A 304 8.55 -11.51 -19.21
CA GLY A 304 8.37 -10.59 -20.33
C GLY A 304 7.34 -9.46 -20.15
N ALA A 305 7.18 -8.90 -18.95
CA ALA A 305 6.16 -7.89 -18.67
C ALA A 305 6.50 -6.49 -19.26
N VAL A 306 6.09 -6.27 -20.52
CA VAL A 306 5.70 -4.93 -20.98
C VAL A 306 4.51 -4.51 -20.09
N ASN A 307 4.63 -3.37 -19.41
CA ASN A 307 3.75 -2.89 -18.31
C ASN A 307 4.06 -3.45 -16.91
N GLY A 308 5.29 -3.23 -16.43
CA GLY A 308 5.57 -3.02 -15.00
C GLY A 308 5.92 -4.26 -14.16
N GLY A 309 7.19 -4.31 -13.70
CA GLY A 309 7.50 -4.82 -12.36
C GLY A 309 8.57 -5.91 -12.26
N SER A 310 8.58 -6.93 -13.11
CA SER A 310 9.43 -8.13 -12.90
C SER A 310 10.42 -8.40 -14.04
N MET A 311 11.66 -8.70 -13.68
CA MET A 311 12.77 -8.93 -14.62
C MET A 311 12.91 -10.43 -14.92
N ASP A 312 12.88 -10.80 -16.21
CA ASP A 312 12.99 -12.21 -16.60
C ASP A 312 14.46 -12.70 -16.60
N ALA A 313 15.00 -12.97 -15.42
CA ALA A 313 16.31 -13.57 -15.22
C ALA A 313 16.30 -15.12 -15.35
N SER A 314 15.15 -15.73 -15.65
CA SER A 314 14.98 -17.19 -15.69
C SER A 314 15.98 -17.88 -16.61
N ASN A 315 16.33 -17.23 -17.72
CA ASN A 315 17.27 -17.75 -18.71
C ASN A 315 18.72 -17.79 -18.20
N LEU A 316 19.09 -16.92 -17.26
CA LEU A 316 20.41 -16.93 -16.62
C LEU A 316 20.56 -18.12 -15.66
N LEU A 317 19.49 -18.56 -15.00
CA LEU A 317 19.56 -19.68 -14.04
C LEU A 317 19.68 -21.05 -14.75
N LYS A 318 19.15 -21.19 -15.97
CA LYS A 318 19.02 -22.48 -16.69
C LYS A 318 20.35 -23.24 -16.92
N PRO A 319 21.48 -22.60 -17.24
CA PRO A 319 22.79 -23.27 -17.32
C PRO A 319 23.23 -23.87 -15.99
N TYR A 320 23.23 -23.09 -14.91
CA TYR A 320 23.67 -23.52 -13.57
C TYR A 320 22.79 -24.64 -13.01
N LEU A 321 21.47 -24.55 -13.20
CA LEU A 321 20.50 -25.60 -12.87
C LEU A 321 20.67 -26.89 -13.70
N THR A 322 21.45 -26.86 -14.78
CA THR A 322 21.72 -28.03 -15.64
C THR A 322 23.10 -28.64 -15.40
N ASP A 323 24.11 -27.81 -15.10
CA ASP A 323 25.45 -28.23 -14.67
C ASP A 323 25.40 -28.96 -13.31
N GLY A 324 24.57 -28.47 -12.38
CA GLY A 324 24.23 -29.17 -11.14
C GLY A 324 25.32 -29.20 -10.06
N LYS A 325 26.46 -28.53 -10.29
CA LYS A 325 27.45 -28.22 -9.24
C LYS A 325 26.84 -27.31 -8.17
N LEU A 326 26.18 -26.23 -8.60
CA LEU A 326 25.44 -25.31 -7.75
C LEU A 326 24.03 -25.86 -7.49
N LYS A 327 23.67 -26.02 -6.22
CA LYS A 327 22.32 -26.41 -5.78
C LYS A 327 21.51 -25.15 -5.42
N PHE A 328 20.19 -25.21 -5.58
CA PHE A 328 19.30 -24.08 -5.32
C PHE A 328 18.20 -24.44 -4.34
N ILE A 329 17.95 -23.57 -3.36
CA ILE A 329 16.75 -23.57 -2.53
C ILE A 329 15.96 -22.30 -2.87
N GLY A 330 14.76 -22.45 -3.42
CA GLY A 330 13.87 -21.31 -3.70
C GLY A 330 12.70 -21.26 -2.72
N ALA A 331 12.26 -20.06 -2.35
CA ALA A 331 10.99 -19.84 -1.65
C ALA A 331 10.01 -18.99 -2.49
N THR A 332 8.71 -19.29 -2.45
CA THR A 332 7.66 -18.58 -3.20
C THR A 332 6.28 -18.81 -2.56
N THR A 333 5.25 -18.05 -2.94
CA THR A 333 3.84 -18.34 -2.57
C THR A 333 3.14 -19.27 -3.57
N TYR A 334 2.00 -19.83 -3.17
CA TYR A 334 1.14 -20.61 -4.08
C TYR A 334 0.61 -19.77 -5.25
N GLU A 335 0.28 -18.50 -5.00
CA GLU A 335 -0.20 -17.57 -6.03
C GLU A 335 0.88 -17.25 -7.05
N GLU A 336 2.07 -16.85 -6.61
CA GLU A 336 3.22 -16.55 -7.50
C GLU A 336 3.71 -17.79 -8.25
N TYR A 337 3.75 -18.95 -7.57
CA TYR A 337 4.10 -20.21 -8.22
C TYR A 337 3.15 -20.49 -9.39
N LYS A 338 1.85 -20.27 -9.20
CA LYS A 338 0.85 -20.44 -10.26
C LYS A 338 0.95 -19.33 -11.32
N LYS A 339 1.11 -18.07 -10.94
CA LYS A 339 1.12 -16.89 -11.84
C LYS A 339 2.37 -16.85 -12.73
N TYR A 340 3.55 -17.22 -12.21
CA TYR A 340 4.84 -17.09 -12.90
C TYR A 340 5.53 -18.45 -13.10
N PHE A 341 5.88 -19.13 -12.01
CA PHE A 341 6.79 -20.28 -12.05
C PHE A 341 6.25 -21.48 -12.84
N SER A 342 4.95 -21.77 -12.73
CA SER A 342 4.28 -22.91 -13.38
C SER A 342 4.27 -22.83 -14.91
N LYS A 343 4.45 -21.63 -15.48
CA LYS A 343 4.46 -21.39 -16.93
C LYS A 343 5.78 -21.83 -17.57
N ASP A 344 6.92 -21.69 -16.88
CA ASP A 344 8.20 -22.14 -17.40
C ASP A 344 8.44 -23.64 -17.15
N LYS A 345 8.07 -24.44 -18.15
CA LYS A 345 8.28 -25.90 -18.18
C LYS A 345 9.74 -26.33 -18.01
N SER A 346 10.73 -25.45 -18.25
CA SER A 346 12.15 -25.77 -18.08
C SER A 346 12.58 -25.67 -16.62
N LEU A 347 12.13 -24.64 -15.88
CA LEU A 347 12.41 -24.48 -14.45
C LEU A 347 11.64 -25.50 -13.59
N VAL A 348 10.35 -25.75 -13.88
CA VAL A 348 9.53 -26.78 -13.21
C VAL A 348 10.13 -28.20 -13.35
N ARG A 349 10.97 -28.43 -14.37
CA ARG A 349 11.70 -29.70 -14.54
C ARG A 349 13.00 -29.79 -13.73
N ARG A 350 13.49 -28.70 -13.16
CA ARG A 350 14.74 -28.62 -12.37
C ARG A 350 14.49 -28.51 -10.87
N PHE A 351 13.37 -27.91 -10.47
CA PHE A 351 12.94 -27.83 -9.09
C PHE A 351 12.02 -28.98 -8.67
N GLN A 352 11.91 -29.20 -7.38
CA GLN A 352 10.98 -30.11 -6.74
C GLN A 352 10.22 -29.36 -5.64
N ASN A 353 8.92 -29.19 -5.84
CA ASN A 353 8.05 -28.55 -4.86
C ASN A 353 8.07 -29.32 -3.53
N ILE A 354 8.08 -28.55 -2.45
CA ILE A 354 7.86 -28.96 -1.06
C ILE A 354 6.79 -28.01 -0.54
N ASP A 355 5.60 -28.54 -0.27
CA ASP A 355 4.45 -27.78 0.21
C ASP A 355 4.63 -27.46 1.70
N ILE A 356 4.75 -26.18 2.03
CA ILE A 356 4.89 -25.65 3.38
C ILE A 356 3.52 -25.12 3.81
N LYS A 357 2.89 -25.80 4.77
CA LYS A 357 1.55 -25.46 5.26
C LYS A 357 1.61 -24.42 6.37
N GLU A 358 0.48 -23.74 6.58
CA GLU A 358 0.21 -23.05 7.85
C GLU A 358 0.22 -24.10 8.97
N PRO A 359 0.95 -23.86 10.09
CA PRO A 359 0.92 -24.74 11.25
C PRO A 359 -0.39 -24.59 12.01
N THR A 360 -0.79 -25.63 12.71
CA THR A 360 -1.91 -25.60 13.65
C THR A 360 -1.64 -24.65 14.82
N VAL A 361 -2.69 -24.31 15.58
CA VAL A 361 -2.56 -23.54 16.83
C VAL A 361 -1.62 -24.24 17.81
N GLU A 362 -1.70 -25.56 17.93
CA GLU A 362 -0.86 -26.36 18.84
C GLU A 362 0.62 -26.30 18.43
N GLU A 363 0.95 -26.55 17.16
CA GLU A 363 2.31 -26.39 16.62
C GLU A 363 2.82 -24.95 16.75
N THR A 364 1.94 -23.95 16.56
CA THR A 364 2.30 -22.54 16.77
C THR A 364 2.64 -22.25 18.23
N VAL A 365 1.92 -22.83 19.18
CA VAL A 365 2.24 -22.70 20.61
C VAL A 365 3.61 -23.30 20.93
N GLU A 366 3.99 -24.41 20.30
CA GLU A 366 5.36 -24.95 20.45
C GLU A 366 6.41 -23.98 19.92
N ILE A 367 6.20 -23.41 18.72
CA ILE A 367 7.07 -22.39 18.11
C ILE A 367 7.20 -21.16 19.04
N LEU A 368 6.09 -20.59 19.52
CA LEU A 368 6.12 -19.43 20.43
C LEU A 368 6.83 -19.74 21.76
N ASN A 369 6.67 -20.96 22.31
CA ASN A 369 7.38 -21.36 23.52
C ASN A 369 8.89 -21.57 23.30
N GLY A 370 9.32 -22.01 22.10
CA GLY A 370 10.73 -22.09 21.75
C GLY A 370 11.37 -20.73 21.48
N LEU A 371 10.62 -19.78 20.92
CA LEU A 371 11.07 -18.39 20.72
C LEU A 371 11.05 -17.54 22.00
N LYS A 372 10.21 -17.91 22.97
CA LYS A 372 10.03 -17.19 24.25
C LYS A 372 11.35 -16.72 24.91
N PRO A 373 12.42 -17.54 25.08
CA PRO A 373 13.63 -17.10 25.76
C PRO A 373 14.37 -15.97 25.04
N TYR A 374 14.24 -15.90 23.70
CA TYR A 374 14.84 -14.84 22.88
C TYR A 374 14.10 -13.52 23.13
N TYR A 375 12.78 -13.52 23.05
CA TYR A 375 11.95 -12.33 23.32
C TYR A 375 12.01 -11.86 24.79
N GLU A 376 12.05 -12.77 25.76
CA GLU A 376 12.26 -12.41 27.18
C GLU A 376 13.62 -11.73 27.40
N LYS A 377 14.67 -12.17 26.69
CA LYS A 377 15.99 -11.55 26.75
C LYS A 377 16.02 -10.19 26.04
N PHE A 378 15.40 -10.09 24.87
CA PHE A 378 15.43 -8.91 24.00
C PHE A 378 14.69 -7.72 24.62
N HIS A 379 13.40 -7.88 24.99
CA HIS A 379 12.60 -6.79 25.59
C HIS A 379 12.73 -6.67 27.11
N HIS A 380 13.53 -7.52 27.75
CA HIS A 380 13.67 -7.61 29.21
C HIS A 380 12.34 -7.88 29.97
N VAL A 381 11.40 -8.57 29.32
CA VAL A 381 10.09 -8.97 29.87
C VAL A 381 10.07 -10.45 30.28
N ARG A 382 8.98 -10.89 30.94
CA ARG A 382 8.61 -12.32 31.03
C ARG A 382 7.19 -12.58 30.57
N TYR A 383 6.96 -13.67 29.84
CA TYR A 383 5.62 -14.07 29.41
C TYR A 383 4.99 -15.00 30.45
N GLN A 384 3.78 -14.67 30.90
CA GLN A 384 3.00 -15.50 31.83
C GLN A 384 2.65 -16.87 31.19
N LYS A 385 2.49 -17.91 32.02
CA LYS A 385 2.00 -19.23 31.55
C LYS A 385 0.57 -19.09 31.00
N GLY A 386 0.29 -19.69 29.84
CA GLY A 386 -1.00 -19.56 29.17
C GLY A 386 -1.07 -18.38 28.20
N THR A 387 -0.05 -17.50 28.12
CA THR A 387 -0.06 -16.32 27.24
C THR A 387 0.21 -16.67 25.78
N MET A 388 1.08 -17.64 25.49
CA MET A 388 1.40 -18.03 24.10
C MET A 388 0.21 -18.74 23.45
N GLU A 389 -0.45 -19.60 24.22
CA GLU A 389 -1.70 -20.28 23.88
C GLU A 389 -2.83 -19.27 23.59
N HIS A 390 -2.89 -18.19 24.38
CA HIS A 390 -3.84 -17.10 24.18
C HIS A 390 -3.54 -16.29 22.93
N ALA A 391 -2.28 -15.94 22.69
CA ALA A 391 -1.86 -15.17 21.52
C ALA A 391 -2.10 -15.95 20.21
N ALA A 392 -1.77 -17.24 20.17
CA ALA A 392 -2.02 -18.09 19.00
C ALA A 392 -3.53 -18.17 18.68
N SER A 393 -4.37 -18.51 19.66
CA SER A 393 -5.82 -18.60 19.48
C SER A 393 -6.48 -17.27 19.11
N LEU A 394 -6.09 -16.15 19.76
CA LEU A 394 -6.63 -14.83 19.43
C LEU A 394 -6.18 -14.36 18.03
N SER A 395 -4.92 -14.57 17.66
CA SER A 395 -4.43 -14.18 16.33
C SER A 395 -5.11 -14.98 15.23
N GLU A 396 -5.38 -16.28 15.42
CA GLU A 396 -6.20 -17.07 14.51
C GLU A 396 -7.62 -16.51 14.37
N GLN A 397 -8.27 -16.18 15.49
CA GLN A 397 -9.66 -15.72 15.50
C GLN A 397 -9.87 -14.32 14.89
N TYR A 398 -8.93 -13.39 15.11
CA TYR A 398 -9.11 -11.96 14.81
C TYR A 398 -8.18 -11.42 13.70
N ILE A 399 -7.04 -12.06 13.41
CA ILE A 399 -6.12 -11.66 12.34
C ILE A 399 -6.26 -12.67 11.17
N ASN A 400 -7.29 -12.44 10.35
CA ASN A 400 -7.64 -13.31 9.22
C ASN A 400 -6.78 -13.06 7.95
N GLU A 401 -6.06 -11.94 7.88
CA GLU A 401 -5.31 -11.53 6.67
C GLU A 401 -3.88 -12.08 6.60
N ARG A 402 -3.42 -12.69 7.70
CA ARG A 402 -2.09 -13.29 7.82
C ARG A 402 -2.24 -14.73 8.32
N TYR A 403 -1.18 -15.50 8.12
CA TYR A 403 -1.13 -16.91 8.48
C TYR A 403 -0.29 -17.13 9.74
N LEU A 404 -0.55 -18.22 10.45
CA LEU A 404 0.32 -18.70 11.52
C LEU A 404 1.68 -19.16 10.92
N PRO A 405 2.80 -19.08 11.66
CA PRO A 405 2.92 -18.53 13.01
C PRO A 405 3.12 -17.00 13.06
N ASP A 406 3.41 -16.34 11.92
CA ASP A 406 3.76 -14.91 11.80
C ASP A 406 2.88 -13.99 12.66
N LYS A 407 1.57 -14.02 12.45
CA LYS A 407 0.61 -13.16 13.17
C LYS A 407 0.60 -13.36 14.69
N ALA A 408 1.02 -14.53 15.18
CA ALA A 408 1.10 -14.82 16.60
C ALA A 408 2.46 -14.37 17.18
N ILE A 409 3.52 -14.43 16.36
CA ILE A 409 4.86 -13.92 16.68
C ILE A 409 4.83 -12.39 16.79
N ASP A 410 4.32 -11.70 15.76
CA ASP A 410 4.14 -10.23 15.71
C ASP A 410 3.37 -9.72 16.95
N LEU A 411 2.30 -10.43 17.33
CA LEU A 411 1.47 -10.09 18.50
C LEU A 411 2.20 -10.25 19.85
N ILE A 412 3.12 -11.22 20.00
CA ILE A 412 3.90 -11.36 21.25
C ILE A 412 5.11 -10.43 21.31
N ASP A 413 5.66 -10.07 20.15
CA ASP A 413 6.75 -9.09 19.97
C ASP A 413 6.24 -7.68 20.33
N GLU A 414 5.16 -7.22 19.69
CA GLU A 414 4.55 -5.92 19.98
C GLU A 414 4.08 -5.83 21.47
N ALA A 415 3.63 -6.93 22.07
CA ALA A 415 3.32 -6.98 23.50
C ALA A 415 4.55 -6.91 24.42
N GLY A 416 5.71 -7.41 23.97
CA GLY A 416 7.01 -7.23 24.63
C GLY A 416 7.46 -5.78 24.55
N ALA A 417 7.60 -5.26 23.32
CA ALA A 417 7.98 -3.88 23.03
C ALA A 417 7.08 -2.85 23.71
N TYR A 418 5.76 -3.10 23.81
CA TYR A 418 4.85 -2.20 24.51
C TYR A 418 5.18 -2.04 26.00
N LEU A 419 5.57 -3.11 26.71
CA LEU A 419 5.99 -3.03 28.12
C LEU A 419 7.38 -2.42 28.30
N GLU A 420 8.26 -2.62 27.33
CA GLU A 420 9.57 -1.98 27.30
C GLU A 420 9.44 -0.45 27.21
N LEU A 421 8.55 0.03 26.34
CA LEU A 421 8.19 1.45 26.22
C LEU A 421 7.33 1.99 27.38
N HIS A 422 6.52 1.14 28.02
CA HIS A 422 5.60 1.51 29.10
C HIS A 422 5.82 0.66 30.37
N PRO A 423 6.99 0.77 31.02
CA PRO A 423 7.32 -0.05 32.17
C PRO A 423 6.39 0.23 33.35
N LYS A 424 5.77 -0.82 33.90
CA LYS A 424 4.96 -0.76 35.13
C LYS A 424 5.92 -0.62 36.34
N ASN A 425 5.42 -0.10 37.48
CA ASN A 425 6.16 -0.01 38.76
C ASN A 425 6.44 -1.38 39.40
N LYS A 426 7.18 -2.25 38.70
CA LYS A 426 7.61 -3.60 39.12
C LYS A 426 9.04 -3.83 38.62
N LYS A 427 9.84 -4.57 39.38
CA LYS A 427 11.23 -4.92 39.00
C LYS A 427 11.34 -5.87 37.79
N ILE A 428 10.27 -6.57 37.46
CA ILE A 428 10.18 -7.47 36.30
C ILE A 428 8.87 -7.12 35.60
N GLN A 429 8.94 -6.78 34.32
CA GLN A 429 7.76 -6.59 33.47
C GLN A 429 7.23 -7.96 33.06
N VAL A 430 5.90 -8.13 33.11
CA VAL A 430 5.25 -9.41 32.77
C VAL A 430 4.15 -9.17 31.74
N VAL A 431 4.24 -9.86 30.62
CA VAL A 431 3.21 -9.93 29.58
C VAL A 431 2.12 -10.88 30.06
N ASP A 432 0.98 -10.32 30.43
CA ASP A 432 -0.24 -11.05 30.78
C ASP A 432 -1.20 -11.15 29.57
N LYS A 433 -2.21 -12.03 29.68
CA LYS A 433 -3.22 -12.22 28.62
C LYS A 433 -3.92 -10.91 28.25
N LYS A 434 -4.21 -10.07 29.26
CA LYS A 434 -4.88 -8.78 29.07
C LYS A 434 -4.08 -7.84 28.19
N LEU A 435 -2.77 -7.77 28.38
CA LEU A 435 -1.93 -6.95 27.52
C LEU A 435 -1.95 -7.42 26.06
N VAL A 436 -1.92 -8.73 25.81
CA VAL A 436 -2.04 -9.28 24.44
C VAL A 436 -3.37 -8.85 23.80
N GLU A 437 -4.47 -8.88 24.55
CA GLU A 437 -5.78 -8.37 24.11
C GLU A 437 -5.75 -6.85 23.84
N GLU A 438 -5.06 -6.07 24.67
CA GLU A 438 -4.91 -4.62 24.49
C GLU A 438 -4.05 -4.23 23.27
N VAL A 439 -3.09 -5.07 22.88
CA VAL A 439 -2.26 -4.89 21.68
C VAL A 439 -3.03 -5.30 20.44
N LEU A 440 -3.65 -6.49 20.45
CA LEU A 440 -4.54 -6.96 19.38
C LEU A 440 -5.64 -5.94 19.04
N ALA A 441 -6.24 -5.33 20.07
CA ALA A 441 -7.23 -4.26 19.91
C ALA A 441 -6.70 -3.04 19.13
N LYS A 442 -5.42 -2.68 19.28
CA LYS A 442 -4.78 -1.60 18.52
C LYS A 442 -4.51 -2.03 17.08
N ILE A 443 -3.89 -3.20 16.88
CA ILE A 443 -3.56 -3.78 15.56
C ILE A 443 -4.83 -3.88 14.71
N CYS A 444 -5.83 -4.61 15.19
CA CYS A 444 -7.06 -4.90 14.46
C CYS A 444 -8.08 -3.74 14.51
N ARG A 445 -7.77 -2.64 15.22
CA ARG A 445 -8.68 -1.51 15.52
C ARG A 445 -10.00 -1.95 16.16
N ILE A 446 -9.98 -3.07 16.88
CA ILE A 446 -11.13 -3.63 17.60
C ILE A 446 -11.26 -2.91 18.94
N PRO A 447 -12.46 -2.52 19.40
CA PRO A 447 -12.65 -2.00 20.74
C PRO A 447 -12.19 -2.96 21.87
N LYS A 448 -10.97 -2.75 22.38
CA LYS A 448 -10.25 -3.12 23.63
C LYS A 448 -10.64 -4.26 24.62
N GLN A 449 -11.64 -5.12 24.36
CA GLN A 449 -12.10 -6.31 25.16
C GLN A 449 -12.42 -6.15 26.67
N THR A 450 -11.73 -5.29 27.44
CA THR A 450 -12.29 -4.54 28.62
C THR A 450 -13.67 -3.93 28.34
N VAL A 451 -13.94 -3.77 27.05
CA VAL A 451 -15.21 -3.49 26.40
C VAL A 451 -16.36 -4.44 26.78
N GLU A 452 -16.20 -5.66 27.31
CA GLU A 452 -17.38 -6.44 27.77
C GLU A 452 -18.28 -5.64 28.74
N THR A 453 -17.69 -4.92 29.70
CA THR A 453 -18.47 -4.15 30.67
C THR A 453 -19.00 -2.84 30.07
N GLU A 454 -18.20 -2.15 29.27
CA GLU A 454 -18.62 -0.88 28.62
C GLU A 454 -19.59 -1.08 27.47
N GLU A 455 -19.39 -2.09 26.62
CA GLU A 455 -20.31 -2.51 25.55
C GLU A 455 -21.61 -3.03 26.15
N ARG A 456 -21.59 -3.80 27.24
CA ARG A 456 -22.83 -4.17 27.95
C ARG A 456 -23.56 -2.95 28.50
N GLN A 457 -22.84 -1.92 28.99
CA GLN A 457 -23.45 -0.64 29.37
C GLN A 457 -23.98 0.14 28.17
N LYS A 458 -23.25 0.19 27.05
CA LYS A 458 -23.71 0.81 25.79
C LYS A 458 -24.94 0.11 25.25
N LEU A 459 -24.96 -1.22 25.16
CA LEU A 459 -26.11 -2.05 24.76
C LEU A 459 -27.32 -1.84 25.69
N ALA A 460 -27.10 -1.70 27.01
CA ALA A 460 -28.16 -1.39 27.96
C ALA A 460 -28.72 0.04 27.84
N ARG A 461 -27.95 0.98 27.28
CA ARG A 461 -28.38 2.36 27.01
C ARG A 461 -28.84 2.59 25.56
N LEU A 462 -28.44 1.72 24.63
CA LEU A 462 -28.61 1.83 23.18
C LEU A 462 -30.04 2.23 22.80
N GLU A 463 -31.02 1.49 23.31
CA GLU A 463 -32.44 1.73 23.04
C GLU A 463 -32.87 3.15 23.45
N ARG A 464 -32.48 3.59 24.65
CA ARG A 464 -32.80 4.92 25.19
C ARG A 464 -32.13 6.03 24.37
N GLU A 465 -30.88 5.83 23.98
CA GLU A 465 -30.12 6.81 23.19
C GLU A 465 -30.63 6.90 21.75
N LEU A 466 -31.03 5.77 21.13
CA LEU A 466 -31.66 5.76 19.82
C LEU A 466 -33.04 6.42 19.83
N LYS A 467 -33.89 6.15 20.82
CA LYS A 467 -35.19 6.84 21.03
C LYS A 467 -35.03 8.35 21.28
N GLY A 468 -33.89 8.77 21.84
CA GLY A 468 -33.51 10.18 21.96
C GLY A 468 -33.09 10.86 20.65
N ARG A 469 -32.69 10.10 19.62
CA ARG A 469 -32.14 10.60 18.35
C ARG A 469 -33.08 10.44 17.15
N VAL A 470 -33.92 9.40 17.17
CA VAL A 470 -34.87 9.03 16.11
C VAL A 470 -36.28 9.06 16.70
N PHE A 471 -37.12 9.99 16.22
CA PHE A 471 -38.42 10.26 16.82
C PHE A 471 -39.55 9.49 16.14
N GLY A 472 -40.51 9.00 16.93
CA GLY A 472 -41.76 8.42 16.43
C GLY A 472 -41.63 7.04 15.76
N GLN A 473 -40.43 6.44 15.79
CA GLN A 473 -40.13 5.12 15.25
C GLN A 473 -39.78 4.11 16.38
N GLU A 474 -40.41 4.26 17.55
CA GLU A 474 -40.12 3.50 18.77
C GLU A 474 -40.07 1.97 18.52
N ALA A 475 -41.08 1.43 17.84
CA ALA A 475 -41.16 0.00 17.51
C ALA A 475 -40.03 -0.47 16.59
N ALA A 476 -39.52 0.39 15.70
CA ALA A 476 -38.38 0.08 14.83
C ALA A 476 -37.07 0.04 15.63
N VAL A 477 -36.90 0.96 16.60
CA VAL A 477 -35.77 0.95 17.53
C VAL A 477 -35.82 -0.30 18.42
N ASP A 478 -36.99 -0.69 18.91
CA ASP A 478 -37.16 -1.88 19.76
C ASP A 478 -36.77 -3.17 19.02
N GLN A 479 -37.27 -3.36 17.79
CA GLN A 479 -36.92 -4.53 16.97
C GLN A 479 -35.42 -4.58 16.64
N LEU A 480 -34.83 -3.44 16.26
CA LEU A 480 -33.40 -3.33 15.95
C LEU A 480 -32.53 -3.62 17.16
N THR A 481 -32.81 -3.00 18.31
CA THR A 481 -32.01 -3.23 19.51
C THR A 481 -32.15 -4.66 20.01
N ASN A 482 -33.33 -5.28 19.90
CA ASN A 482 -33.51 -6.69 20.27
C ASN A 482 -32.73 -7.65 19.37
N ALA A 483 -32.64 -7.39 18.05
CA ALA A 483 -31.79 -8.18 17.15
C ALA A 483 -30.30 -8.09 17.53
N ILE A 484 -29.78 -6.88 17.76
CA ILE A 484 -28.39 -6.66 18.18
C ILE A 484 -28.12 -7.30 19.55
N LYS A 485 -29.04 -7.15 20.52
CA LYS A 485 -28.94 -7.77 21.87
C LYS A 485 -28.92 -9.30 21.78
N LEU A 486 -29.69 -9.92 20.88
CA LEU A 486 -29.74 -11.38 20.69
C LEU A 486 -28.38 -11.94 20.22
N SER A 487 -27.81 -11.36 19.16
CA SER A 487 -26.50 -11.75 18.65
C SER A 487 -25.40 -11.54 19.67
N LYS A 488 -25.36 -10.36 20.32
CA LYS A 488 -24.38 -10.04 21.37
C LYS A 488 -24.51 -10.88 22.65
N ALA A 489 -25.64 -11.58 22.84
CA ALA A 489 -25.82 -12.56 23.92
C ALA A 489 -25.36 -13.99 23.54
N GLY A 490 -24.84 -14.21 22.33
CA GLY A 490 -24.47 -15.55 21.84
C GLY A 490 -25.69 -16.44 21.55
N LEU A 491 -26.87 -15.85 21.34
CA LEU A 491 -28.12 -16.56 21.05
C LEU A 491 -28.49 -16.57 19.55
N SER A 492 -27.59 -16.05 18.70
CA SER A 492 -27.63 -16.19 17.24
C SER A 492 -26.66 -17.29 16.77
N GLU A 493 -26.83 -17.75 15.54
CA GLU A 493 -25.89 -18.69 14.90
C GLU A 493 -24.51 -18.04 14.65
N GLU A 494 -23.43 -18.76 14.95
CA GLU A 494 -22.05 -18.23 14.93
C GLU A 494 -21.53 -17.82 13.53
N ASN A 495 -22.12 -18.38 12.47
CA ASN A 495 -21.71 -18.14 11.08
C ASN A 495 -22.60 -17.10 10.36
N LYS A 496 -23.32 -16.26 11.11
CA LYS A 496 -24.18 -15.19 10.57
C LYS A 496 -23.70 -13.80 10.99
N PRO A 497 -24.07 -12.73 10.26
CA PRO A 497 -23.86 -11.35 10.70
C PRO A 497 -24.55 -11.05 12.04
N VAL A 498 -24.15 -9.97 12.71
CA VAL A 498 -24.73 -9.52 14.00
C VAL A 498 -26.23 -9.25 13.89
N GLY A 499 -26.69 -8.88 12.70
CA GLY A 499 -28.09 -8.88 12.33
C GLY A 499 -28.26 -8.49 10.86
N SER A 500 -29.17 -9.17 10.17
CA SER A 500 -29.52 -8.99 8.76
C SER A 500 -30.92 -8.41 8.66
N LEU A 501 -31.01 -7.09 8.48
CA LEU A 501 -32.21 -6.30 8.74
C LEU A 501 -32.66 -5.52 7.50
N LEU A 502 -33.95 -5.57 7.18
CA LEU A 502 -34.54 -4.79 6.09
C LEU A 502 -35.45 -3.70 6.65
N PHE A 503 -35.09 -2.43 6.45
CA PHE A 503 -35.84 -1.25 6.87
C PHE A 503 -36.78 -0.80 5.75
N VAL A 504 -38.09 -0.94 5.96
CA VAL A 504 -39.12 -0.69 4.94
C VAL A 504 -39.97 0.51 5.34
N GLY A 505 -40.24 1.41 4.40
CA GLY A 505 -41.17 2.53 4.61
C GLY A 505 -40.93 3.68 3.64
N PRO A 506 -41.69 4.78 3.73
CA PRO A 506 -41.55 5.93 2.82
C PRO A 506 -40.16 6.59 2.85
N THR A 507 -39.93 7.48 1.89
CA THR A 507 -38.76 8.38 1.86
C THR A 507 -38.76 9.32 3.07
N GLY A 508 -37.58 9.65 3.59
CA GLY A 508 -37.43 10.67 4.63
C GLY A 508 -38.00 10.35 6.03
N VAL A 509 -38.44 9.12 6.33
CA VAL A 509 -39.00 8.73 7.65
C VAL A 509 -37.95 8.32 8.71
N GLY A 510 -36.66 8.35 8.38
CA GLY A 510 -35.56 8.11 9.33
C GLY A 510 -34.79 6.78 9.18
N LYS A 511 -35.04 5.96 8.15
CA LYS A 511 -34.34 4.68 7.92
C LYS A 511 -32.81 4.79 7.98
N THR A 512 -32.23 5.65 7.15
CA THR A 512 -30.78 5.96 7.09
C THR A 512 -30.27 6.62 8.39
N GLU A 513 -31.11 7.39 9.09
CA GLU A 513 -30.75 8.10 10.33
C GLU A 513 -30.66 7.12 11.52
N LEU A 514 -31.49 6.09 11.56
CA LEU A 514 -31.40 5.03 12.56
C LEU A 514 -30.11 4.22 12.39
N ALA A 515 -29.75 3.83 11.18
CA ALA A 515 -28.48 3.15 10.89
C ALA A 515 -27.25 3.98 11.30
N LYS A 516 -27.25 5.29 11.00
CA LYS A 516 -26.22 6.24 11.47
C LYS A 516 -26.15 6.31 12.99
N SER A 517 -27.30 6.47 13.64
CA SER A 517 -27.39 6.59 15.11
C SER A 517 -26.88 5.34 15.82
N VAL A 518 -27.07 4.14 15.25
CA VAL A 518 -26.53 2.87 15.78
C VAL A 518 -25.01 2.86 15.71
N ALA A 519 -24.44 3.22 14.57
CA ALA A 519 -23.00 3.31 14.38
C ALA A 519 -22.36 4.29 15.38
N GLU A 520 -22.95 5.48 15.54
CA GLU A 520 -22.49 6.51 16.49
C GLU A 520 -22.59 6.08 17.96
N VAL A 521 -23.70 5.45 18.40
CA VAL A 521 -23.90 5.06 19.81
C VAL A 521 -23.03 3.87 20.19
N LEU A 522 -22.83 2.90 19.29
CA LEU A 522 -21.90 1.78 19.53
C LEU A 522 -20.44 2.24 19.44
N GLY A 523 -20.15 3.26 18.61
CA GLY A 523 -18.80 3.75 18.33
C GLY A 523 -18.09 2.92 17.26
N ILE A 524 -18.85 2.40 16.29
CA ILE A 524 -18.36 1.58 15.17
C ILE A 524 -18.52 2.33 13.85
N ARG A 525 -17.78 1.94 12.82
CA ARG A 525 -17.83 2.64 11.52
C ARG A 525 -19.16 2.39 10.82
N LEU A 526 -19.67 3.40 10.12
CA LEU A 526 -20.72 3.23 9.11
C LEU A 526 -20.07 3.07 7.73
N VAL A 527 -20.28 1.92 7.10
CA VAL A 527 -19.97 1.67 5.69
C VAL A 527 -21.29 1.81 4.93
N ARG A 528 -21.37 2.67 3.91
CA ARG A 528 -22.60 2.92 3.16
C ARG A 528 -22.38 2.77 1.67
N PHE A 529 -23.25 2.00 1.01
CA PHE A 529 -23.37 1.91 -0.44
C PHE A 529 -24.80 2.32 -0.85
N ASP A 530 -24.92 3.09 -1.92
CA ASP A 530 -26.20 3.45 -2.54
C ASP A 530 -26.49 2.46 -3.67
N MET A 531 -27.53 1.64 -3.54
CA MET A 531 -27.80 0.55 -4.47
C MET A 531 -28.31 1.03 -5.84
N SER A 532 -28.71 2.30 -5.96
CA SER A 532 -29.02 2.90 -7.26
C SER A 532 -27.80 2.99 -8.19
N GLU A 533 -26.58 3.12 -7.64
CA GLU A 533 -25.32 3.05 -8.40
C GLU A 533 -25.01 1.63 -8.93
N TYR A 534 -25.62 0.60 -8.32
CA TYR A 534 -25.35 -0.82 -8.61
C TYR A 534 -26.52 -1.53 -9.31
N SER A 535 -27.31 -0.77 -10.07
CA SER A 535 -28.41 -1.27 -10.91
C SER A 535 -27.92 -2.05 -12.15
N GLU A 536 -26.69 -1.80 -12.60
CA GLU A 536 -26.10 -2.44 -13.79
C GLU A 536 -25.06 -3.50 -13.46
N LYS A 537 -25.02 -4.57 -14.26
CA LYS A 537 -24.08 -5.69 -14.06
C LYS A 537 -22.60 -5.27 -14.03
N HIS A 538 -22.24 -4.21 -14.75
CA HIS A 538 -20.86 -3.72 -14.82
C HIS A 538 -20.44 -2.93 -13.56
N THR A 539 -21.38 -2.30 -12.83
CA THR A 539 -21.08 -1.66 -11.54
C THR A 539 -21.09 -2.67 -10.39
N VAL A 540 -21.90 -3.74 -10.47
CA VAL A 540 -21.79 -4.90 -9.56
C VAL A 540 -20.37 -5.46 -9.53
N ALA A 541 -19.69 -5.57 -10.68
CA ALA A 541 -18.31 -6.03 -10.75
C ALA A 541 -17.34 -5.18 -9.91
N LYS A 542 -17.56 -3.86 -9.78
CA LYS A 542 -16.75 -3.01 -8.89
C LYS A 542 -16.98 -3.30 -7.40
N LEU A 543 -18.16 -3.80 -7.04
CA LEU A 543 -18.51 -4.09 -5.64
C LEU A 543 -17.79 -5.33 -5.10
N ILE A 544 -17.54 -6.34 -5.94
CA ILE A 544 -16.97 -7.66 -5.54
C ILE A 544 -15.57 -7.91 -6.13
N GLY A 545 -15.26 -7.29 -7.26
CA GLY A 545 -14.06 -7.51 -8.07
C GLY A 545 -14.43 -7.94 -9.50
N SER A 546 -13.75 -7.38 -10.51
CA SER A 546 -13.95 -7.77 -11.91
C SER A 546 -13.57 -9.25 -12.14
N PRO A 547 -14.24 -10.00 -13.03
CA PRO A 547 -13.83 -11.35 -13.41
C PRO A 547 -12.52 -11.35 -14.22
N ALA A 548 -11.82 -12.49 -14.26
CA ALA A 548 -10.54 -12.63 -14.93
C ALA A 548 -10.59 -12.22 -16.42
N GLY A 549 -9.65 -11.37 -16.83
CA GLY A 549 -9.55 -10.83 -18.19
C GLY A 549 -10.24 -9.48 -18.41
N TYR A 550 -10.87 -8.89 -17.40
CA TYR A 550 -11.46 -7.54 -17.47
C TYR A 550 -10.58 -6.50 -16.76
N VAL A 551 -10.70 -5.23 -17.18
CA VAL A 551 -10.06 -4.09 -16.50
C VAL A 551 -10.54 -4.01 -15.05
N GLY A 552 -9.62 -3.77 -14.12
CA GLY A 552 -9.89 -3.81 -12.68
C GLY A 552 -9.91 -5.22 -12.08
N TYR A 553 -9.43 -6.27 -12.77
CA TYR A 553 -9.25 -7.60 -12.15
C TYR A 553 -8.23 -7.58 -10.99
N GLU A 554 -7.17 -6.79 -11.12
CA GLU A 554 -6.17 -6.62 -10.06
C GLU A 554 -6.64 -5.64 -8.95
N GLU A 555 -7.79 -4.97 -9.13
CA GLU A 555 -8.48 -4.22 -8.09
C GLU A 555 -9.46 -5.13 -7.34
N GLY A 556 -9.44 -5.06 -6.00
CA GLY A 556 -10.37 -5.80 -5.15
C GLY A 556 -11.79 -5.22 -5.16
N GLY A 557 -12.76 -6.02 -4.74
CA GLY A 557 -14.13 -5.55 -4.54
C GLY A 557 -14.23 -4.43 -3.50
N LEU A 558 -14.94 -3.35 -3.82
CA LEU A 558 -15.19 -2.24 -2.88
C LEU A 558 -15.83 -2.71 -1.58
N LEU A 559 -16.73 -3.70 -1.63
CA LEU A 559 -17.40 -4.27 -0.45
C LEU A 559 -16.44 -5.14 0.37
N THR A 560 -15.71 -6.06 -0.27
CA THR A 560 -14.78 -6.95 0.44
C THR A 560 -13.66 -6.15 1.10
N GLU A 561 -13.08 -5.16 0.40
CA GLU A 561 -12.07 -4.25 0.94
C GLU A 561 -12.61 -3.36 2.08
N ALA A 562 -13.82 -2.83 1.97
CA ALA A 562 -14.40 -1.98 3.01
C ALA A 562 -14.64 -2.76 4.33
N ILE A 563 -15.07 -4.02 4.22
CA ILE A 563 -15.33 -4.91 5.36
C ILE A 563 -14.02 -5.46 5.94
N ARG A 564 -13.06 -5.90 5.12
CA ARG A 564 -11.71 -6.28 5.58
C ARG A 564 -11.04 -5.18 6.41
N LYS A 565 -11.12 -3.92 5.95
CA LYS A 565 -10.59 -2.75 6.67
C LYS A 565 -11.38 -2.36 7.92
N ASN A 566 -12.61 -2.84 8.08
CA ASN A 566 -13.52 -2.45 9.17
C ASN A 566 -14.50 -3.61 9.54
N PRO A 567 -14.02 -4.73 10.09
CA PRO A 567 -14.85 -5.92 10.33
C PRO A 567 -15.95 -5.69 11.37
N HIS A 568 -15.76 -4.71 12.27
CA HIS A 568 -16.80 -4.22 13.19
C HIS A 568 -17.43 -2.94 12.65
N CYS A 569 -18.49 -3.06 11.84
CA CYS A 569 -19.18 -1.92 11.26
C CYS A 569 -20.69 -2.12 11.13
N VAL A 570 -21.42 -1.01 10.95
CA VAL A 570 -22.75 -1.03 10.35
C VAL A 570 -22.57 -0.95 8.84
N LEU A 571 -23.00 -1.98 8.11
CA LEU A 571 -23.05 -1.97 6.65
C LEU A 571 -24.46 -1.57 6.21
N LEU A 572 -24.57 -0.40 5.59
CA LEU A 572 -25.82 0.18 5.12
C LEU A 572 -25.90 0.12 3.59
N LEU A 573 -26.89 -0.61 3.09
CA LEU A 573 -27.23 -0.69 1.67
C LEU A 573 -28.54 0.09 1.46
N ASP A 574 -28.43 1.34 1.01
CA ASP A 574 -29.61 2.21 0.77
C ASP A 574 -30.31 1.81 -0.54
N GLU A 575 -31.65 1.79 -0.53
CA GLU A 575 -32.52 1.55 -1.71
C GLU A 575 -32.30 0.20 -2.44
N ILE A 576 -32.25 -0.90 -1.68
CA ILE A 576 -31.90 -2.24 -2.19
C ILE A 576 -32.77 -2.72 -3.36
N GLU A 577 -34.04 -2.28 -3.46
CA GLU A 577 -34.91 -2.58 -4.61
C GLU A 577 -34.39 -2.08 -5.97
N LYS A 578 -33.39 -1.18 -5.98
CA LYS A 578 -32.74 -0.66 -7.19
C LYS A 578 -31.51 -1.47 -7.61
N ALA A 579 -30.99 -2.35 -6.75
CA ALA A 579 -29.83 -3.17 -7.04
C ALA A 579 -30.08 -4.18 -8.17
N HIS A 580 -29.03 -4.48 -8.94
CA HIS A 580 -29.03 -5.57 -9.90
C HIS A 580 -29.27 -6.93 -9.20
N SER A 581 -29.89 -7.89 -9.90
CA SER A 581 -30.25 -9.20 -9.32
C SER A 581 -29.05 -9.98 -8.76
N ASP A 582 -27.86 -9.81 -9.32
CA ASP A 582 -26.64 -10.49 -8.87
C ASP A 582 -26.27 -10.14 -7.42
N ILE A 583 -26.54 -8.90 -6.97
CA ILE A 583 -26.28 -8.46 -5.57
C ILE A 583 -27.09 -9.28 -4.57
N TYR A 584 -28.32 -9.67 -4.90
CA TYR A 584 -29.14 -10.49 -4.02
C TYR A 584 -28.52 -11.87 -3.77
N ASN A 585 -27.85 -12.46 -4.76
CA ASN A 585 -27.16 -13.74 -4.60
C ASN A 585 -25.97 -13.63 -3.63
N ILE A 586 -25.26 -12.50 -3.68
CA ILE A 586 -24.14 -12.19 -2.79
C ILE A 586 -24.62 -11.91 -1.36
N LEU A 587 -25.74 -11.19 -1.22
CA LEU A 587 -26.35 -10.94 0.09
C LEU A 587 -26.88 -12.24 0.71
N LEU A 588 -27.42 -13.18 -0.07
CA LEU A 588 -27.73 -14.52 0.42
C LEU A 588 -26.49 -15.22 0.99
N GLN A 589 -25.35 -15.19 0.28
CA GLN A 589 -24.09 -15.76 0.78
C GLN A 589 -23.62 -15.08 2.09
N ILE A 590 -23.69 -13.76 2.16
CA ILE A 590 -23.32 -12.99 3.37
C ILE A 590 -24.22 -13.32 4.56
N MET A 591 -25.54 -13.43 4.35
CA MET A 591 -26.51 -13.76 5.42
C MET A 591 -26.40 -15.22 5.88
N ASP A 592 -25.89 -16.12 5.04
CA ASP A 592 -25.79 -17.56 5.32
C ASP A 592 -24.48 -17.98 5.98
N TYR A 593 -23.36 -17.42 5.52
CA TYR A 593 -22.01 -17.87 5.88
C TYR A 593 -21.14 -16.75 6.47
N ALA A 594 -21.69 -15.54 6.58
CA ALA A 594 -20.99 -14.34 7.05
C ALA A 594 -19.64 -14.11 6.35
N THR A 595 -19.47 -14.57 5.12
CA THR A 595 -18.20 -14.54 4.40
C THR A 595 -18.42 -14.28 2.92
N LEU A 596 -17.64 -13.35 2.36
CA LEU A 596 -17.57 -13.09 0.92
C LEU A 596 -16.12 -13.23 0.46
N THR A 597 -15.93 -13.92 -0.66
CA THR A 597 -14.61 -14.05 -1.30
C THR A 597 -14.57 -13.18 -2.54
N ASP A 598 -13.51 -12.40 -2.72
CA ASP A 598 -13.32 -11.60 -3.93
C ASP A 598 -12.77 -12.42 -5.11
N ASN A 599 -12.62 -11.76 -6.25
CA ASN A 599 -12.03 -12.30 -7.48
C ASN A 599 -10.58 -12.80 -7.34
N GLN A 600 -9.85 -12.36 -6.31
CA GLN A 600 -8.46 -12.75 -6.02
C GLN A 600 -8.38 -13.91 -5.02
N GLY A 601 -9.51 -14.32 -4.41
CA GLY A 601 -9.56 -15.38 -3.41
C GLY A 601 -9.48 -14.87 -1.96
N ARG A 602 -9.40 -13.54 -1.76
CA ARG A 602 -9.31 -12.92 -0.44
C ARG A 602 -10.70 -12.91 0.21
N LYS A 603 -10.76 -13.28 1.49
CA LYS A 603 -12.02 -13.42 2.24
C LYS A 603 -12.28 -12.19 3.11
N ALA A 604 -13.50 -11.69 3.06
CA ALA A 604 -14.04 -10.68 3.97
C ALA A 604 -15.01 -11.35 4.96
N ASP A 605 -14.84 -11.05 6.26
CA ASP A 605 -15.64 -11.60 7.36
C ASP A 605 -16.71 -10.60 7.81
N PHE A 606 -17.96 -11.05 7.85
CA PHE A 606 -19.16 -10.28 8.19
C PHE A 606 -19.75 -10.69 9.55
N ARG A 607 -19.17 -11.65 10.30
CA ARG A 607 -19.71 -12.12 11.60
C ARG A 607 -19.86 -10.99 12.61
N SER A 608 -19.04 -9.95 12.49
CA SER A 608 -19.07 -8.74 13.32
C SER A 608 -19.80 -7.53 12.71
N VAL A 609 -20.47 -7.71 11.57
CA VAL A 609 -21.15 -6.65 10.82
C VAL A 609 -22.64 -6.61 11.15
N ILE A 610 -23.19 -5.42 11.36
CA ILE A 610 -24.64 -5.19 11.40
C ILE A 610 -25.08 -4.82 9.98
N LEU A 611 -25.73 -5.74 9.28
CA LEU A 611 -26.19 -5.58 7.90
C LEU A 611 -27.58 -4.94 7.90
N ILE A 612 -27.67 -3.70 7.42
CA ILE A 612 -28.91 -2.93 7.29
C ILE A 612 -29.14 -2.64 5.80
N MET A 613 -30.27 -3.08 5.27
CA MET A 613 -30.75 -2.72 3.94
C MET A 613 -31.95 -1.78 4.09
N THR A 614 -32.05 -0.72 3.29
CA THR A 614 -33.25 0.14 3.26
C THR A 614 -34.04 -0.09 1.98
N SER A 615 -35.36 0.00 2.08
CA SER A 615 -36.25 -0.05 0.91
C SER A 615 -37.37 0.96 1.00
N ASN A 616 -37.70 1.59 -0.13
CA ASN A 616 -38.87 2.46 -0.29
C ASN A 616 -40.15 1.67 -0.68
N ALA A 617 -40.08 0.33 -0.75
CA ALA A 617 -41.22 -0.53 -1.00
C ALA A 617 -42.38 -0.22 -0.04
N GLY A 618 -43.58 -0.03 -0.61
CA GLY A 618 -44.80 0.36 0.12
C GLY A 618 -45.19 1.84 -0.03
N ALA A 619 -44.29 2.73 -0.47
CA ALA A 619 -44.60 4.15 -0.65
C ALA A 619 -45.64 4.41 -1.75
N GLU A 620 -45.45 3.89 -2.98
CA GLU A 620 -46.31 4.21 -4.14
C GLU A 620 -47.80 3.81 -3.99
N LYS A 621 -48.10 2.84 -3.10
CA LYS A 621 -49.49 2.46 -2.79
C LYS A 621 -50.11 3.31 -1.69
N ALA A 622 -49.31 3.96 -0.84
CA ALA A 622 -49.79 4.94 0.13
C ALA A 622 -50.53 6.09 -0.59
N ASP A 623 -49.96 6.57 -1.69
CA ASP A 623 -50.52 7.68 -2.47
C ASP A 623 -51.83 7.31 -3.16
N ARG A 624 -51.93 6.09 -3.69
CA ARG A 624 -53.14 5.59 -4.39
C ARG A 624 -54.29 5.22 -3.44
N ALA A 625 -54.00 4.81 -2.21
CA ALA A 625 -55.03 4.43 -1.24
C ALA A 625 -55.93 5.60 -0.82
N SER A 626 -55.47 6.85 -0.93
CA SER A 626 -56.21 8.06 -0.57
C SER A 626 -57.36 8.47 -1.52
N ILE A 627 -57.56 7.80 -2.66
CA ILE A 627 -58.50 8.23 -3.72
C ILE A 627 -59.80 7.38 -3.73
N GLY A 628 -60.00 6.50 -2.74
CA GLY A 628 -61.22 5.66 -2.60
C GLY A 628 -62.22 6.14 -1.55
N PHE A 629 -63.52 5.90 -1.77
CA PHE A 629 -64.58 6.06 -0.76
C PHE A 629 -64.39 5.06 0.39
N GLY A 630 -63.64 5.48 1.41
CA GLY A 630 -63.28 4.66 2.56
C GLY A 630 -61.80 4.85 2.86
N GLY A 631 -61.50 5.78 3.77
CA GLY A 631 -60.14 6.10 4.20
C GLY A 631 -59.49 4.93 4.95
N ARG A 632 -58.98 3.94 4.20
CA ARG A 632 -58.05 2.96 4.74
C ARG A 632 -56.77 3.71 5.12
N GLN A 633 -56.54 3.80 6.42
CA GLN A 633 -55.21 4.08 6.94
C GLN A 633 -54.20 3.05 6.38
N LEU A 634 -52.93 3.41 6.39
CA LEU A 634 -51.82 2.53 6.02
C LEU A 634 -51.76 1.33 6.98
N ASN A 635 -52.46 0.25 6.64
CA ASN A 635 -52.32 -1.03 7.32
C ASN A 635 -50.91 -1.60 7.06
N GLU A 636 -50.26 -2.09 8.12
CA GLU A 636 -48.95 -2.77 8.05
C GLU A 636 -48.98 -3.98 7.08
N GLU A 637 -50.16 -4.58 6.89
CA GLU A 637 -50.46 -5.62 5.89
C GLU A 637 -50.11 -5.18 4.46
N GLY A 638 -50.49 -3.95 4.06
CA GLY A 638 -50.28 -3.45 2.69
C GLY A 638 -48.80 -3.19 2.36
N ILE A 639 -48.01 -2.81 3.36
CA ILE A 639 -46.55 -2.71 3.25
C ILE A 639 -45.94 -4.11 3.16
N THR A 640 -46.42 -5.03 4.01
CA THR A 640 -45.95 -6.42 4.05
C THR A 640 -46.17 -7.15 2.72
N ASP A 641 -47.32 -6.95 2.06
CA ASP A 641 -47.60 -7.53 0.75
C ASP A 641 -46.78 -6.90 -0.39
N GLU A 642 -46.44 -5.62 -0.28
CA GLU A 642 -45.52 -4.98 -1.23
C GLU A 642 -44.09 -5.53 -1.08
N VAL A 643 -43.64 -5.75 0.15
CA VAL A 643 -42.36 -6.43 0.45
C VAL A 643 -42.35 -7.86 -0.10
N LYS A 644 -43.46 -8.61 -0.01
CA LYS A 644 -43.57 -9.94 -0.63
C LYS A 644 -43.48 -9.91 -2.16
N ARG A 645 -43.89 -8.81 -2.80
CA ARG A 645 -43.87 -8.60 -4.26
C ARG A 645 -42.49 -8.21 -4.78
N VAL A 646 -41.82 -7.28 -4.10
CA VAL A 646 -40.49 -6.79 -4.49
C VAL A 646 -39.41 -7.83 -4.16
N PHE A 647 -39.47 -8.43 -2.97
CA PHE A 647 -38.44 -9.34 -2.49
C PHE A 647 -38.89 -10.79 -2.58
N ARG A 648 -38.07 -11.63 -3.23
CA ARG A 648 -38.35 -13.06 -3.39
C ARG A 648 -38.34 -13.79 -2.03
N PRO A 649 -39.05 -14.93 -1.90
CA PRO A 649 -39.10 -15.69 -0.65
C PRO A 649 -37.72 -16.08 -0.11
N GLU A 650 -36.78 -16.45 -0.99
CA GLU A 650 -35.43 -16.89 -0.61
C GLU A 650 -34.70 -15.80 0.17
N PHE A 651 -34.73 -14.56 -0.33
CA PHE A 651 -34.12 -13.41 0.33
C PHE A 651 -34.81 -13.07 1.65
N ARG A 652 -36.15 -13.05 1.66
CA ARG A 652 -36.92 -12.73 2.87
C ARG A 652 -36.71 -13.73 4.01
N ASN A 653 -36.47 -15.00 3.69
CA ASN A 653 -36.25 -16.05 4.68
C ASN A 653 -34.84 -16.05 5.30
N ARG A 654 -33.90 -15.23 4.78
CA ARG A 654 -32.56 -15.04 5.38
C ARG A 654 -32.43 -13.78 6.25
N LEU A 655 -33.43 -12.91 6.22
CA LEU A 655 -33.48 -11.72 7.08
C LEU A 655 -33.89 -12.13 8.50
N ASP A 656 -33.17 -11.64 9.51
CA ASP A 656 -33.55 -11.84 10.91
C ASP A 656 -34.85 -11.08 11.24
N ARG A 657 -35.00 -9.85 10.72
CA ARG A 657 -36.19 -9.02 10.83
C ARG A 657 -36.40 -8.10 9.63
N ILE A 658 -37.67 -7.90 9.30
CA ILE A 658 -38.14 -6.82 8.42
C ILE A 658 -38.78 -5.77 9.34
N ILE A 659 -38.19 -4.57 9.37
CA ILE A 659 -38.57 -3.50 10.29
C ILE A 659 -39.35 -2.42 9.51
N ILE A 660 -40.62 -2.22 9.88
CA ILE A 660 -41.51 -1.27 9.23
C ILE A 660 -41.43 0.10 9.91
N PHE A 661 -41.19 1.14 9.11
CA PHE A 661 -41.17 2.54 9.53
C PHE A 661 -42.50 3.22 9.23
N ARG A 662 -43.01 3.97 10.20
CA ARG A 662 -44.27 4.71 10.08
C ARG A 662 -44.09 6.00 9.29
N PRO A 663 -45.12 6.49 8.58
CA PRO A 663 -45.09 7.82 7.95
C PRO A 663 -44.80 8.94 8.95
N LEU A 664 -44.29 10.07 8.44
CA LEU A 664 -44.06 11.28 9.23
C LEU A 664 -45.41 11.87 9.69
N ASP A 665 -45.62 11.93 11.01
CA ASP A 665 -46.74 12.66 11.61
C ASP A 665 -46.33 14.08 12.07
N ALA A 666 -47.32 14.91 12.42
CA ALA A 666 -47.08 16.30 12.82
C ALA A 666 -46.28 16.44 14.14
N ALA A 667 -46.38 15.46 15.04
CA ALA A 667 -45.64 15.49 16.31
C ALA A 667 -44.17 15.10 16.12
N MET A 668 -43.90 14.14 15.25
CA MET A 668 -42.57 13.77 14.78
C MET A 668 -41.93 14.93 14.01
N ALA A 669 -42.67 15.58 13.11
CA ALA A 669 -42.20 16.76 12.37
C ALA A 669 -41.79 17.91 13.32
N ASP A 670 -42.61 18.24 14.32
CA ASP A 670 -42.29 19.26 15.34
C ASP A 670 -41.00 18.93 16.11
N ARG A 671 -40.80 17.67 16.50
CA ARG A 671 -39.55 17.24 17.18
C ARG A 671 -38.34 17.29 16.24
N ILE A 672 -38.51 17.00 14.95
CA ILE A 672 -37.45 17.11 13.94
C ILE A 672 -37.08 18.58 13.66
N VAL A 673 -38.06 19.48 13.56
CA VAL A 673 -37.82 20.94 13.47
C VAL A 673 -36.98 21.40 14.66
N GLY A 674 -37.32 20.99 15.88
CA GLY A 674 -36.53 21.28 17.08
C GLY A 674 -35.07 20.78 16.99
N LYS A 675 -34.85 19.56 16.48
CA LYS A 675 -33.50 18.98 16.29
C LYS A 675 -32.69 19.72 15.24
N GLU A 676 -33.24 19.95 14.04
CA GLU A 676 -32.51 20.67 12.98
C GLU A 676 -32.30 22.15 13.31
N PHE A 677 -33.24 22.79 14.03
CA PHE A 677 -33.03 24.13 14.57
C PHE A 677 -31.92 24.16 15.63
N GLY A 678 -31.89 23.21 16.57
CA GLY A 678 -30.80 23.09 17.55
C GLY A 678 -29.43 22.80 16.91
N ASN A 679 -29.40 22.19 15.73
CA ASN A 679 -28.19 22.03 14.91
C ASN A 679 -27.75 23.36 14.26
N LEU A 680 -28.69 24.22 13.88
CA LEU A 680 -28.41 25.57 13.37
C LEU A 680 -27.96 26.52 14.48
N ALA A 681 -28.68 26.52 15.61
CA ALA A 681 -28.39 27.35 16.78
C ALA A 681 -26.98 27.08 17.35
N ARG A 682 -26.52 25.83 17.42
CA ARG A 682 -25.14 25.52 17.83
C ARG A 682 -24.09 26.14 16.89
N LYS A 683 -24.31 26.11 15.58
CA LYS A 683 -23.40 26.73 14.58
C LYS A 683 -23.44 28.26 14.60
N ALA A 684 -24.54 28.85 15.05
CA ALA A 684 -24.63 30.29 15.30
C ALA A 684 -23.92 30.67 16.61
N ALA A 685 -24.04 29.84 17.65
CA ALA A 685 -23.38 30.05 18.95
C ALA A 685 -21.85 29.99 18.86
N GLU A 686 -21.28 29.15 17.97
CA GLU A 686 -19.85 29.18 17.60
C GLU A 686 -19.37 30.56 17.08
N LYS A 687 -20.30 31.41 16.62
CA LYS A 687 -20.07 32.79 16.16
C LYS A 687 -20.63 33.84 17.14
N ASN A 688 -20.88 33.46 18.40
CA ASN A 688 -21.47 34.29 19.44
C ASN A 688 -22.89 34.81 19.13
N VAL A 689 -23.67 34.07 18.32
CA VAL A 689 -25.07 34.38 18.03
C VAL A 689 -26.00 33.35 18.70
N GLU A 690 -26.83 33.82 19.63
CA GLU A 690 -27.87 33.02 20.27
C GLU A 690 -29.15 33.09 19.42
N LEU A 691 -29.69 31.91 19.04
CA LEU A 691 -30.91 31.81 18.22
C LEU A 691 -32.04 31.16 19.00
N THR A 692 -33.18 31.86 19.07
CA THR A 692 -34.45 31.33 19.60
C THR A 692 -35.46 31.16 18.46
N LEU A 693 -36.41 30.23 18.63
CA LEU A 693 -37.46 29.95 17.65
C LEU A 693 -38.83 30.13 18.29
N SER A 694 -39.64 31.01 17.72
CA SER A 694 -40.98 31.27 18.23
C SER A 694 -41.89 30.03 18.10
N ARG A 695 -42.96 30.00 18.89
CA ARG A 695 -43.97 28.94 18.80
C ARG A 695 -44.77 28.99 17.48
N ALA A 696 -44.90 30.18 16.87
CA ALA A 696 -45.59 30.34 15.59
C ALA A 696 -44.72 29.79 14.45
N CYS A 697 -43.45 30.22 14.37
CA CYS A 697 -42.50 29.76 13.36
C CYS A 697 -42.27 28.24 13.45
N ARG A 698 -42.11 27.69 14.67
CA ARG A 698 -41.99 26.24 14.87
C ARG A 698 -43.18 25.45 14.32
N LYS A 699 -44.41 25.92 14.55
CA LYS A 699 -45.62 25.28 13.99
C LYS A 699 -45.70 25.39 12.47
N TYR A 700 -45.35 26.55 11.92
CA TYR A 700 -45.31 26.79 10.47
C TYR A 700 -44.31 25.84 9.79
N LEU A 701 -43.07 25.77 10.30
CA LEU A 701 -42.02 24.87 9.80
C LEU A 701 -42.44 23.39 9.91
N ALA A 702 -43.11 23.00 11.00
CA ALA A 702 -43.60 21.63 11.17
C ALA A 702 -44.71 21.30 10.17
N ALA A 703 -45.69 22.20 9.98
CA ALA A 703 -46.80 22.00 9.04
C ALA A 703 -46.33 21.96 7.58
N LYS A 704 -45.47 22.89 7.17
CA LYS A 704 -44.88 22.96 5.82
C LYS A 704 -43.89 21.81 5.56
N GLY A 705 -43.23 21.33 6.60
CA GLY A 705 -42.24 20.24 6.55
C GLY A 705 -42.81 18.83 6.46
N VAL A 706 -44.13 18.62 6.64
CA VAL A 706 -44.79 17.32 6.39
C VAL A 706 -45.03 17.15 4.89
N SER A 707 -43.94 16.99 4.12
CA SER A 707 -44.00 16.58 2.72
C SER A 707 -44.19 15.06 2.62
N ARG A 708 -45.15 14.63 1.80
CA ARG A 708 -45.38 13.20 1.51
C ARG A 708 -44.28 12.60 0.63
N GLU A 709 -43.70 13.39 -0.27
CA GLU A 709 -42.68 12.94 -1.24
C GLU A 709 -41.26 12.94 -0.65
N TYR A 710 -40.93 13.96 0.15
CA TYR A 710 -39.56 14.17 0.66
C TYR A 710 -39.41 13.84 2.16
N GLY A 711 -40.52 13.68 2.89
CA GLY A 711 -40.52 13.43 4.34
C GLY A 711 -39.74 14.49 5.10
N ALA A 712 -39.01 14.07 6.14
CA ALA A 712 -38.23 14.97 7.00
C ALA A 712 -37.08 15.71 6.27
N ARG A 713 -36.74 15.33 5.03
CA ARG A 713 -35.73 16.07 4.23
C ARG A 713 -36.22 17.49 3.90
N GLU A 714 -37.54 17.68 3.77
CA GLU A 714 -38.12 18.99 3.42
C GLU A 714 -37.97 20.02 4.55
N ILE A 715 -38.07 19.60 5.83
CA ILE A 715 -37.80 20.47 6.99
C ILE A 715 -36.42 21.12 6.88
N LYS A 716 -35.40 20.32 6.55
CA LYS A 716 -34.01 20.80 6.41
C LYS A 716 -33.83 21.74 5.21
N ARG A 717 -34.60 21.51 4.14
CA ARG A 717 -34.64 22.37 2.95
C ARG A 717 -35.29 23.72 3.26
N ILE A 718 -36.46 23.72 3.89
CA ILE A 718 -37.17 24.95 4.31
C ILE A 718 -36.30 25.79 5.24
N ILE A 719 -35.69 25.20 6.28
CA ILE A 719 -34.72 25.90 7.15
C ILE A 719 -33.53 26.45 6.33
N GLY A 720 -33.09 25.71 5.31
CA GLY A 720 -32.01 26.12 4.41
C GLY A 720 -32.37 27.25 3.44
N GLN A 721 -33.64 27.39 3.07
CA GLN A 721 -34.12 28.38 2.08
C GLN A 721 -34.73 29.62 2.72
N GLU A 722 -35.44 29.49 3.84
CA GLU A 722 -36.17 30.60 4.47
C GLU A 722 -35.41 31.20 5.67
N ILE A 723 -34.69 30.40 6.45
CA ILE A 723 -34.01 30.89 7.68
C ILE A 723 -32.55 31.27 7.41
N LYS A 724 -31.79 30.39 6.76
CA LYS A 724 -30.34 30.60 6.60
C LYS A 724 -29.96 31.86 5.81
N PRO A 725 -30.62 32.25 4.70
CA PRO A 725 -30.21 33.46 3.98
C PRO A 725 -30.36 34.72 4.83
N LEU A 726 -31.49 34.87 5.52
CA LEU A 726 -31.75 35.99 6.45
C LEU A 726 -30.65 36.08 7.53
N LEU A 727 -30.27 34.95 8.12
CA LEU A 727 -29.19 34.89 9.11
C LEU A 727 -27.83 35.24 8.51
N VAL A 728 -27.52 34.80 7.29
CA VAL A 728 -26.25 35.09 6.62
C VAL A 728 -26.10 36.59 6.38
N ASP A 729 -27.14 37.26 5.91
CA ASP A 729 -27.12 38.70 5.65
C ASP A 729 -26.95 39.51 6.94
N GLU A 730 -27.72 39.20 7.99
CA GLU A 730 -27.60 39.86 9.30
C GLU A 730 -26.26 39.57 10.00
N MET A 731 -25.62 38.42 9.77
CA MET A 731 -24.31 38.06 10.35
C MET A 731 -23.11 38.63 9.58
N LEU A 732 -23.21 38.88 8.27
CA LEU A 732 -22.13 39.45 7.46
C LEU A 732 -22.19 40.99 7.39
N PHE A 733 -23.39 41.54 7.23
CA PHE A 733 -23.63 42.94 6.89
C PHE A 733 -24.49 43.66 7.94
N GLY A 734 -25.36 42.94 8.66
CA GLY A 734 -26.30 43.52 9.61
C GLY A 734 -25.88 43.53 11.09
N ARG A 735 -26.90 43.44 11.96
CA ARG A 735 -26.85 43.66 13.41
C ARG A 735 -26.12 42.55 14.17
N LEU A 736 -26.06 41.34 13.62
CA LEU A 736 -25.45 40.16 14.26
C LEU A 736 -23.93 40.02 13.98
N LYS A 737 -23.33 40.96 13.26
CA LYS A 737 -21.90 40.95 12.88
C LYS A 737 -20.91 40.89 14.04
N LYS A 738 -21.32 41.28 15.26
CA LYS A 738 -20.51 41.21 16.49
C LYS A 738 -21.00 40.15 17.50
N GLY A 739 -21.88 39.25 17.06
CA GLY A 739 -22.68 38.42 17.96
C GLY A 739 -23.95 39.13 18.44
N GLY A 740 -24.76 38.44 19.24
CA GLY A 740 -26.04 38.93 19.78
C GLY A 740 -27.09 37.83 19.92
N SER A 741 -28.29 38.18 20.38
CA SER A 741 -29.47 37.31 20.40
C SER A 741 -30.41 37.67 19.24
N CYS A 742 -30.99 36.67 18.58
CA CYS A 742 -32.01 36.85 17.55
C CYS A 742 -33.14 35.85 17.73
N GLU A 743 -34.39 36.32 17.68
CA GLU A 743 -35.58 35.47 17.68
C GLU A 743 -36.10 35.30 16.25
N ILE A 744 -36.37 34.06 15.87
CA ILE A 744 -36.90 33.70 14.55
C ILE A 744 -38.40 33.46 14.68
N ASP A 745 -39.20 34.33 14.08
CA ASP A 745 -40.67 34.31 14.15
C ASP A 745 -41.32 34.16 12.75
N TYR A 746 -42.63 34.04 12.72
CA TYR A 746 -43.45 33.93 11.51
C TYR A 746 -44.67 34.84 11.66
N ASP A 747 -44.73 35.90 10.85
CA ASP A 747 -45.73 36.98 10.97
C ASP A 747 -47.12 36.61 10.41
N GLY A 748 -47.20 35.50 9.66
CA GLY A 748 -48.41 35.03 8.98
C GLY A 748 -48.23 34.92 7.46
N ASP A 749 -47.28 35.64 6.87
CA ASP A 749 -46.91 35.57 5.46
C ASP A 749 -45.48 35.03 5.28
N GLN A 750 -44.52 35.47 6.09
CA GLN A 750 -43.09 35.17 5.92
C GLN A 750 -42.36 34.92 7.25
N VAL A 751 -41.19 34.28 7.16
CA VAL A 751 -40.27 34.11 8.30
C VAL A 751 -39.49 35.40 8.49
N ILE A 752 -39.41 35.89 9.73
CA ILE A 752 -38.75 37.15 10.09
C ILE A 752 -37.72 36.96 11.21
N LEU A 753 -36.77 37.90 11.28
CA LEU A 753 -35.76 37.99 12.34
C LEU A 753 -36.07 39.20 13.23
N LEU A 754 -36.22 38.96 14.53
CA LEU A 754 -36.44 39.95 15.58
C LEU A 754 -35.13 40.24 16.32
#